data_AF-A0AAN6PN99-F1
#
_entry.id   AF-A0AAN6PN99-F1
#
_cell.length_a   1.000
_cell.length_b   1.000
_cell.length_c   1.000
_cell.angle_alpha   90.00
_cell.angle_beta   90.00
_cell.angle_gamma   90.00
#
_symmetry.space_group_name_H-M   'P 1'
#
loop_
_entity.id
_entity.type
_entity.pdbx_description
1 polymer ?
#
loop_
_entity_poly.entity_id
_entity_poly.type
_entity_poly.pdbx_seq_one_letter_code
_entity_poly.pdbx_strand_id
1 'polypeptide(L)'
;MAGSRELPNHADLQPYNHAVAGHDGTLSDIDGELFIKPCVQQEIDFYETTFQDHLDFASLMPLFFGTLALNDVTDVESLNEQLPGVADHMSQGLKEEAILMAKAAVAEAAAEQAPVDIAWKPNKNRRIPTNKSVVLQNATHGFKKPNILDAKLGRRLWADDAPMEKRKRFDEISRLTTNGSHGFRVAGMRVYKGSDKPEELDADDFKVYNKDYGRFEVNKDNITHELRKFIFNERAGIDQDLGRAVAQAFLADLKRVEEVLASSETRMYSASLLFTFEGDGEALRAAIEENNAIVDDLKQENGEEIGEIELTQEKVAEIDEDDDDELSSLPRIYSLKLIDFAHAEWVPGQGPDENSLLGVRSLIKIFEDTTGGQLPGHILQYFTLLHEVAKMSIPGLGQIAPQQPTTASTTRTITLRPFWEWRFQVPRSAPADAGAGGATVRLASGTAERDGTELALNRTYTFPRNTQSRLLTYTGATLEVSGEWCADRVAQYAAPEHSPQLQVLNLHFALQEMRAKAKGGNGGGVPGPRVLVCGEKDSGKTTVARTLAALATRAGGQPVVGSVDPREGMLALPGTDPAAGAVPVKLPMVYYFGRERVEEDERLAKFAADEVVREAGLVLDTPAASVAKGDMEVLTHVVNQFAVNIVVVLGSAEMHAELQRRLGNERTAHGEAITLILLDKSDGVAERDRDFMKFTREAAIKEYFFGDAKRTLSPFTQSVGFDDVAIFKAPDGSDVYDNQPALEPAEISAEMSHWTLAVMNASVNDPPETIRQAPVMGFVAIADVDEERRRLKILSPVSGRLGNRPMVWGRWPEPYINLLG
;
A
#
# COMPACT_ATOMS: atom_id res chain seq x y z
N MET A 1 10.84 -1.26 -24.07
CA MET A 1 10.44 -1.93 -22.78
C MET A 1 11.14 -1.30 -21.56
N ALA A 2 10.44 -0.57 -20.68
CA ALA A 2 11.00 -0.10 -19.40
C ALA A 2 10.66 -1.08 -18.27
N GLY A 3 11.63 -1.90 -17.87
CA GLY A 3 11.49 -2.79 -16.72
C GLY A 3 11.13 -2.01 -15.46
N SER A 4 10.25 -2.57 -14.63
CA SER A 4 9.94 -2.07 -13.29
C SER A 4 11.22 -2.01 -12.45
N ARG A 5 11.90 -0.86 -12.46
CA ARG A 5 13.10 -0.64 -11.66
C ARG A 5 12.66 -0.40 -10.21
N GLU A 6 13.10 -1.28 -9.32
CA GLU A 6 12.91 -1.09 -7.88
C GLU A 6 13.65 0.19 -7.46
N LEU A 7 13.01 1.00 -6.61
CA LEU A 7 13.66 2.20 -6.05
C LEU A 7 14.86 1.78 -5.17
N PRO A 8 16.00 2.48 -5.24
CA PRO A 8 17.21 2.09 -4.50
C PRO A 8 17.02 2.20 -2.98
N ASN A 9 17.61 1.27 -2.22
CA ASN A 9 17.65 1.35 -0.77
C ASN A 9 18.70 2.37 -0.31
N HIS A 10 18.60 2.88 0.93
CA HIS A 10 19.57 3.84 1.47
C HIS A 10 21.04 3.36 1.38
N ALA A 11 21.28 2.06 1.51
CA ALA A 11 22.62 1.47 1.41
C ALA A 11 23.25 1.61 0.01
N ASP A 12 22.42 1.80 -1.02
CA ASP A 12 22.82 1.89 -2.43
C ASP A 12 22.98 3.35 -2.88
N LEU A 13 22.86 4.31 -1.95
CA LEU A 13 22.95 5.74 -2.22
C LEU A 13 24.33 6.30 -1.89
N GLN A 14 24.80 7.19 -2.76
CA GLN A 14 26.06 7.91 -2.62
C GLN A 14 25.85 9.44 -2.60
N PRO A 15 26.76 10.23 -2.02
CA PRO A 15 26.68 11.68 -2.06
C PRO A 15 26.64 12.21 -3.51
N TYR A 16 25.70 13.11 -3.80
CA TYR A 16 25.60 13.72 -5.12
C TYR A 16 26.56 14.91 -5.26
N ASN A 17 27.58 14.76 -6.10
CA ASN A 17 28.69 15.72 -6.20
C ASN A 17 28.51 16.83 -7.25
N HIS A 18 27.42 16.82 -8.02
CA HIS A 18 27.19 17.81 -9.08
C HIS A 18 26.27 18.97 -8.64
N ALA A 19 25.86 19.04 -7.37
CA ALA A 19 25.02 20.12 -6.87
C ALA A 19 25.77 21.47 -6.84
N VAL A 20 25.31 22.43 -7.63
CA VAL A 20 25.89 23.79 -7.69
C VAL A 20 25.25 24.76 -6.69
N ALA A 21 24.06 24.42 -6.19
CA ALA A 21 23.28 25.17 -5.21
C ALA A 21 22.26 24.24 -4.53
N GLY A 22 21.62 24.71 -3.45
CA GLY A 22 20.60 23.95 -2.73
C GLY A 22 20.93 23.67 -1.26
N HIS A 23 20.21 22.71 -0.67
CA HIS A 23 20.38 22.26 0.71
C HIS A 23 21.36 21.08 0.79
N ASP A 24 22.14 21.01 1.86
CA ASP A 24 23.10 19.91 2.06
C ASP A 24 22.34 18.59 2.33
N GLY A 25 22.86 17.47 1.81
CA GLY A 25 22.31 16.12 2.02
C GLY A 25 21.64 15.48 0.80
N THR A 26 21.89 15.97 -0.42
CA THR A 26 21.41 15.34 -1.65
C THR A 26 22.24 14.08 -1.99
N LEU A 27 21.55 13.05 -2.44
CA LEU A 27 22.13 11.75 -2.77
C LEU A 27 21.82 11.37 -4.22
N SER A 28 22.50 10.35 -4.71
CA SER A 28 22.26 9.72 -6.00
C SER A 28 22.37 8.22 -5.84
N ASP A 29 21.77 7.46 -6.74
CA ASP A 29 22.00 6.02 -6.84
C ASP A 29 23.41 5.72 -7.38
N ILE A 30 23.80 4.45 -7.35
CA ILE A 30 25.14 4.02 -7.76
C ILE A 30 25.41 4.28 -9.26
N ASP A 31 24.37 4.18 -10.09
CA ASP A 31 24.43 4.41 -11.54
C ASP A 31 24.37 5.92 -11.89
N GLY A 32 24.03 6.77 -10.91
CA GLY A 32 23.93 8.21 -11.08
C GLY A 32 22.72 8.65 -11.91
N GLU A 33 21.71 7.81 -12.08
CA GLU A 33 20.49 8.07 -12.85
C GLU A 33 19.42 8.79 -12.02
N LEU A 34 19.41 8.56 -10.71
CA LEU A 34 18.42 9.09 -9.78
C LEU A 34 19.05 10.17 -8.91
N PHE A 35 18.27 11.21 -8.65
CA PHE A 35 18.60 12.31 -7.75
C PHE A 35 17.63 12.29 -6.57
N ILE A 36 18.19 12.12 -5.36
CA ILE A 36 17.43 12.00 -4.13
C ILE A 36 17.65 13.30 -3.34
N LYS A 37 16.56 14.05 -3.15
CA LYS A 37 16.60 15.37 -2.52
C LYS A 37 15.77 15.39 -1.24
N PRO A 38 16.37 15.64 -0.05
CA PRO A 38 15.62 15.89 1.16
C PRO A 38 14.62 17.03 0.96
N CYS A 39 13.37 16.83 1.34
CA CYS A 39 12.28 17.74 1.03
C CYS A 39 11.26 17.84 2.16
N VAL A 40 10.41 18.86 2.09
CA VAL A 40 9.23 19.02 2.97
C VAL A 40 7.99 18.39 2.34
N GLN A 41 6.96 18.11 3.13
CA GLN A 41 5.72 17.50 2.62
C GLN A 41 5.07 18.33 1.51
N GLN A 42 5.08 19.67 1.66
CA GLN A 42 4.58 20.58 0.64
C GLN A 42 5.25 20.38 -0.73
N GLU A 43 6.54 20.04 -0.77
CA GLU A 43 7.25 19.77 -2.03
C GLU A 43 6.75 18.47 -2.67
N ILE A 44 6.51 17.43 -1.86
CA ILE A 44 5.97 16.13 -2.31
C ILE A 44 4.58 16.32 -2.90
N ASP A 45 3.70 17.01 -2.17
CA ASP A 45 2.32 17.26 -2.58
C ASP A 45 2.27 18.01 -3.92
N PHE A 46 3.20 18.96 -4.13
CA PHE A 46 3.33 19.68 -5.39
C PHE A 46 3.73 18.76 -6.55
N TYR A 47 4.72 17.87 -6.36
CA TYR A 47 5.10 16.88 -7.38
C TYR A 47 3.93 15.94 -7.70
N GLU A 48 3.28 15.37 -6.68
CA GLU A 48 2.18 14.41 -6.87
C GLU A 48 0.99 15.04 -7.61
N THR A 49 0.56 16.23 -7.17
CA THR A 49 -0.55 16.96 -7.82
C THR A 49 -0.21 17.32 -9.26
N THR A 50 1.02 17.76 -9.53
CA THR A 50 1.44 18.15 -10.88
C THR A 50 1.45 16.96 -11.85
N PHE A 51 1.99 15.81 -11.46
CA PHE A 51 2.03 14.61 -12.31
C PHE A 51 0.67 13.93 -12.45
N GLN A 52 -0.29 14.21 -11.56
CA GLN A 52 -1.65 13.70 -11.63
C GLN A 52 -2.56 14.56 -12.52
N ASP A 53 -2.54 15.88 -12.31
CA ASP A 53 -3.57 16.79 -12.83
C ASP A 53 -3.04 17.85 -13.82
N HIS A 54 -1.71 18.03 -13.93
CA HIS A 54 -1.09 19.14 -14.69
C HIS A 54 0.08 18.67 -15.57
N LEU A 55 -0.19 17.77 -16.53
CA LEU A 55 0.83 17.12 -17.36
C LEU A 55 1.69 18.10 -18.18
N ASP A 56 1.11 19.21 -18.67
CA ASP A 56 1.88 20.24 -19.39
C ASP A 56 2.94 20.88 -18.49
N PHE A 57 2.61 21.13 -17.21
CA PHE A 57 3.56 21.63 -16.23
C PHE A 57 4.56 20.54 -15.81
N ALA A 58 4.11 19.29 -15.64
CA ALA A 58 4.97 18.15 -15.30
C ALA A 58 6.12 17.98 -16.29
N SER A 59 5.89 18.24 -17.58
CA SER A 59 6.93 18.16 -18.62
C SER A 59 8.10 19.15 -18.41
N LEU A 60 7.88 20.25 -17.69
CA LEU A 60 8.93 21.22 -17.33
C LEU A 60 9.77 20.76 -16.14
N MET A 61 9.33 19.74 -15.40
CA MET A 61 9.98 19.25 -14.18
C MET A 61 10.84 18.01 -14.48
N PRO A 62 11.83 17.69 -13.61
CA PRO A 62 12.44 16.37 -13.62
C PRO A 62 11.36 15.29 -13.40
N LEU A 63 11.52 14.13 -14.03
CA LEU A 63 10.58 13.03 -13.85
C LEU A 63 10.56 12.61 -12.37
N PHE A 64 9.38 12.53 -11.79
CA PHE A 64 9.17 12.15 -10.39
C PHE A 64 8.94 10.63 -10.28
N PHE A 65 9.81 9.95 -9.55
CA PHE A 65 9.76 8.49 -9.38
C PHE A 65 9.15 8.06 -8.04
N GLY A 66 8.87 9.01 -7.14
CA GLY A 66 8.29 8.74 -5.82
C GLY A 66 9.09 9.37 -4.68
N THR A 67 8.92 8.85 -3.47
CA THR A 67 9.57 9.36 -2.25
C THR A 67 10.36 8.27 -1.53
N LEU A 68 11.44 8.68 -0.85
CA LEU A 68 12.30 7.83 -0.01
C LEU A 68 12.39 8.38 1.41
N ALA A 69 12.36 7.49 2.40
CA ALA A 69 12.63 7.83 3.79
C ALA A 69 14.08 7.49 4.16
N LEU A 70 14.91 8.50 4.45
CA LEU A 70 16.32 8.37 4.84
C LEU A 70 16.46 8.68 6.34
N ASN A 71 16.64 7.66 7.19
CA ASN A 71 16.73 7.84 8.65
C ASN A 71 18.17 7.75 9.17
N ASP A 72 18.65 8.81 9.83
CA ASP A 72 19.81 8.81 10.74
C ASP A 72 19.32 8.92 12.21
N VAL A 73 19.73 7.97 13.07
CA VAL A 73 19.76 7.98 14.57
C VAL A 73 18.57 7.43 15.41
N THR A 74 19.00 6.62 16.39
CA THR A 74 18.38 5.93 17.56
C THR A 74 17.53 6.84 18.48
N ASP A 75 16.47 6.36 19.14
CA ASP A 75 16.55 5.85 20.52
C ASP A 75 15.55 4.72 20.85
N VAL A 76 15.91 3.93 21.88
CA VAL A 76 15.35 2.62 22.29
C VAL A 76 14.45 2.75 23.54
N GLU A 77 14.40 3.91 24.20
CA GLU A 77 13.73 4.08 25.50
C GLU A 77 12.19 4.15 25.40
N SER A 78 11.61 4.64 24.30
CA SER A 78 10.15 4.80 24.19
C SER A 78 9.37 3.50 23.96
N LEU A 79 10.05 2.42 23.55
CA LEU A 79 9.43 1.11 23.32
C LEU A 79 9.16 0.34 24.61
N ASN A 80 9.97 0.58 25.64
CA ASN A 80 9.85 -0.12 26.92
C ASN A 80 8.61 0.34 27.71
N GLU A 81 8.13 1.56 27.48
CA GLU A 81 6.93 2.08 28.14
C GLU A 81 5.61 1.52 27.56
N GLN A 82 5.61 1.10 26.29
CA GLN A 82 4.38 0.70 25.61
C GLN A 82 4.05 -0.80 25.73
N LEU A 83 5.04 -1.67 25.95
CA LEU A 83 4.83 -3.13 26.05
C LEU A 83 5.74 -3.80 27.11
N PRO A 84 5.48 -3.58 28.41
CA PRO A 84 6.38 -3.94 29.51
C PRO A 84 6.56 -5.45 29.78
N GLY A 85 6.05 -6.35 28.93
CA GLY A 85 6.21 -7.81 29.06
C GLY A 85 6.84 -8.52 27.85
N VAL A 86 7.01 -7.84 26.71
CA VAL A 86 7.53 -8.44 25.46
C VAL A 86 9.03 -8.13 25.28
N ALA A 87 9.51 -7.05 25.88
CA ALA A 87 10.88 -6.55 25.72
C ALA A 87 11.98 -7.49 26.25
N ASP A 88 11.65 -8.35 27.21
CA ASP A 88 12.58 -9.31 27.85
C ASP A 88 12.95 -10.49 26.93
N HIS A 89 12.28 -10.63 25.77
CA HIS A 89 12.51 -11.75 24.86
C HIS A 89 13.07 -11.37 23.49
N MET A 90 13.15 -10.09 23.13
CA MET A 90 13.55 -9.65 21.79
C MET A 90 15.07 -9.52 21.60
N SER A 91 15.62 -10.07 20.51
CA SER A 91 17.01 -9.81 20.08
C SER A 91 17.19 -8.41 19.44
N GLN A 92 18.40 -7.86 19.53
CA GLN A 92 18.74 -6.47 19.18
C GLN A 92 18.40 -6.08 17.73
N GLY A 93 18.52 -7.01 16.77
CA GLY A 93 18.19 -6.77 15.36
C GLY A 93 16.69 -6.69 15.04
N LEU A 94 15.83 -7.33 15.84
CA LEU A 94 14.36 -7.27 15.67
C LEU A 94 13.76 -6.03 16.35
N LYS A 95 14.46 -5.48 17.35
CA LYS A 95 14.15 -4.14 17.90
C LYS A 95 14.38 -3.08 16.83
N GLU A 96 15.44 -3.19 16.01
CA GLU A 96 15.74 -2.25 14.93
C GLU A 96 14.68 -2.25 13.80
N GLU A 97 14.10 -3.40 13.47
CA GLU A 97 13.09 -3.55 12.40
C GLU A 97 11.69 -3.05 12.81
N ALA A 98 11.26 -3.30 14.05
CA ALA A 98 10.02 -2.75 14.61
C ALA A 98 10.12 -1.23 14.85
N ILE A 99 11.31 -0.75 15.23
CA ILE A 99 11.65 0.67 15.32
C ILE A 99 11.63 1.32 13.92
N LEU A 100 12.07 0.62 12.88
CA LEU A 100 12.06 1.13 11.49
C LEU A 100 10.62 1.36 10.99
N MET A 101 9.69 0.44 11.29
CA MET A 101 8.27 0.57 10.93
C MET A 101 7.53 1.63 11.77
N ALA A 102 7.84 1.75 13.07
CA ALA A 102 7.27 2.78 13.94
C ALA A 102 7.87 4.18 13.72
N LYS A 103 9.14 4.30 13.29
CA LYS A 103 9.78 5.60 13.02
C LYS A 103 9.44 6.16 11.64
N ALA A 104 9.10 5.32 10.66
CA ALA A 104 8.50 5.76 9.40
C ALA A 104 7.11 6.42 9.62
N ALA A 105 6.37 5.93 10.61
CA ALA A 105 5.06 6.43 11.04
C ALA A 105 5.11 7.76 11.80
N VAL A 106 6.04 7.90 12.76
CA VAL A 106 6.13 9.09 13.64
C VAL A 106 6.73 10.31 12.92
N ALA A 107 7.54 10.11 11.88
CA ALA A 107 8.16 11.22 11.16
C ALA A 107 7.18 12.02 10.26
N GLU A 108 5.99 11.46 9.98
CA GLU A 108 4.93 12.14 9.23
C GLU A 108 3.90 12.81 10.15
N ALA A 109 3.74 12.33 11.39
CA ALA A 109 2.87 12.93 12.41
C ALA A 109 3.41 14.25 13.00
N ALA A 110 4.71 14.53 12.85
CA ALA A 110 5.34 15.76 13.34
C ALA A 110 5.11 17.00 12.43
N ALA A 111 4.42 16.84 11.29
CA ALA A 111 4.23 17.91 10.30
C ALA A 111 3.01 18.82 10.54
N GLU A 112 2.16 18.54 11.54
CA GLU A 112 1.00 19.40 11.86
C GLU A 112 0.98 19.80 13.34
N GLN A 113 1.76 20.82 13.68
CA GLN A 113 1.43 21.71 14.80
C GLN A 113 1.36 23.15 14.30
N ALA A 114 0.18 23.75 14.38
CA ALA A 114 0.00 25.20 14.26
C ALA A 114 0.75 25.93 15.40
N PRO A 115 1.22 27.17 15.18
CA PRO A 115 2.38 27.69 15.88
C PRO A 115 2.06 28.11 17.32
N VAL A 116 2.86 27.60 18.26
CA VAL A 116 3.16 28.31 19.49
C VAL A 116 4.31 29.26 19.19
N ASP A 117 4.19 30.50 19.65
CA ASP A 117 5.12 31.61 19.44
C ASP A 117 6.53 31.26 19.98
N ILE A 118 7.43 30.76 19.12
CA ILE A 118 8.81 30.44 19.48
C ILE A 118 9.76 31.10 18.48
N ALA A 119 10.67 31.92 19.00
CA ALA A 119 11.66 32.68 18.24
C ALA A 119 12.47 31.81 17.26
N TRP A 120 12.39 32.15 15.98
CA TRP A 120 13.13 31.52 14.87
C TRP A 120 14.65 31.65 15.08
N LYS A 121 15.38 30.52 14.98
CA LYS A 121 16.85 30.50 14.96
C LYS A 121 17.36 29.90 13.65
N PRO A 122 18.35 30.52 12.98
CA PRO A 122 18.87 30.02 11.71
C PRO A 122 19.63 28.69 11.88
N ASN A 123 19.30 27.70 11.03
CA ASN A 123 20.01 26.43 10.96
C ASN A 123 21.42 26.63 10.38
N LYS A 124 22.46 26.36 11.18
CA LYS A 124 23.87 26.57 10.79
C LYS A 124 24.35 25.55 9.74
N ASN A 125 23.68 24.41 9.58
CA ASN A 125 24.16 23.29 8.77
C ASN A 125 23.43 23.13 7.42
N ARG A 126 22.52 24.04 7.04
CA ARG A 126 21.72 24.04 5.79
C ARG A 126 20.91 22.78 5.44
N ARG A 127 21.10 21.65 6.13
CA ARG A 127 20.32 20.41 6.03
C ARG A 127 18.87 20.68 6.42
N ILE A 128 17.94 20.26 5.58
CA ILE A 128 16.52 20.27 5.94
C ILE A 128 16.35 19.18 7.01
N PRO A 129 15.82 19.51 8.21
CA PRO A 129 15.56 18.51 9.25
C PRO A 129 14.31 17.71 8.85
N THR A 130 14.47 16.83 7.87
CA THR A 130 13.46 15.95 7.31
C THR A 130 14.11 14.58 7.09
N ASN A 131 13.33 13.53 7.26
CA ASN A 131 13.71 12.19 6.85
C ASN A 131 13.09 11.78 5.52
N LYS A 132 12.34 12.68 4.87
CA LYS A 132 11.73 12.43 3.56
C LYS A 132 12.55 13.06 2.45
N SER A 133 12.65 12.35 1.34
CA SER A 133 13.29 12.81 0.11
C SER A 133 12.41 12.51 -1.09
N VAL A 134 12.37 13.41 -2.06
CA VAL A 134 11.84 13.10 -3.40
C VAL A 134 12.89 12.37 -4.20
N VAL A 135 12.46 11.40 -5.01
CA VAL A 135 13.28 10.70 -6.01
C VAL A 135 12.95 11.26 -7.38
N LEU A 136 13.94 11.87 -8.01
CA LEU A 136 13.82 12.57 -9.27
C LEU A 136 14.79 11.98 -10.30
N GLN A 137 14.49 12.14 -11.58
CA GLN A 137 15.51 11.93 -12.63
C GLN A 137 16.70 12.88 -12.40
N ASN A 138 17.91 12.34 -12.42
CA ASN A 138 19.11 13.17 -12.38
C ASN A 138 19.30 13.90 -13.72
N ALA A 139 19.11 15.23 -13.70
CA ALA A 139 19.25 16.08 -14.87
C ALA A 139 20.68 16.14 -15.47
N THR A 140 21.68 15.63 -14.76
CA THR A 140 23.09 15.56 -15.23
C THR A 140 23.48 14.18 -15.75
N HIS A 141 22.60 13.18 -15.63
CA HIS A 141 22.86 11.84 -16.14
C HIS A 141 22.90 11.85 -17.68
N GLY A 142 23.82 11.07 -18.27
CA GLY A 142 24.03 10.97 -19.72
C GLY A 142 24.98 12.03 -20.31
N PHE A 143 25.36 13.06 -19.56
CA PHE A 143 26.39 14.04 -19.99
C PHE A 143 27.79 13.58 -19.57
N LYS A 144 28.79 13.83 -20.41
CA LYS A 144 30.21 13.57 -20.10
C LYS A 144 30.80 14.68 -19.24
N LYS A 145 30.60 15.96 -19.61
CA LYS A 145 31.08 17.13 -18.86
C LYS A 145 29.97 18.18 -18.69
N PRO A 146 28.94 17.91 -17.85
CA PRO A 146 27.79 18.78 -17.73
C PRO A 146 28.14 20.16 -17.17
N ASN A 147 27.93 21.21 -17.96
CA ASN A 147 27.86 22.57 -17.47
C ASN A 147 26.49 22.80 -16.84
N ILE A 148 26.44 23.35 -15.63
CA ILE A 148 25.20 23.49 -14.84
C ILE A 148 25.02 24.95 -14.39
N LEU A 149 23.81 25.49 -14.52
CA LEU A 149 23.42 26.81 -14.02
C LEU A 149 22.06 26.72 -13.30
N ASP A 150 22.04 27.10 -12.02
CA ASP A 150 20.82 27.31 -11.23
C ASP A 150 20.44 28.80 -11.26
N ALA A 151 19.36 29.11 -11.97
CA ALA A 151 18.76 30.44 -12.04
C ALA A 151 17.53 30.52 -11.13
N LYS A 152 17.70 31.13 -9.96
CA LYS A 152 16.67 31.22 -8.92
C LYS A 152 15.68 32.35 -9.19
N LEU A 153 14.42 32.00 -9.37
CA LEU A 153 13.33 32.87 -9.81
C LEU A 153 12.67 33.66 -8.67
N GLY A 154 11.99 34.74 -9.05
CA GLY A 154 11.17 35.57 -8.18
C GLY A 154 11.83 36.87 -7.72
N ARG A 155 11.07 37.97 -7.71
CA ARG A 155 11.41 39.20 -6.95
C ARG A 155 11.10 39.01 -5.47
N ARG A 156 9.99 38.35 -5.17
CA ARG A 156 9.60 37.92 -3.84
C ARG A 156 10.05 36.47 -3.66
N LEU A 157 10.81 36.23 -2.59
CA LEU A 157 11.47 34.94 -2.32
C LEU A 157 10.88 34.20 -1.10
N TRP A 158 9.80 34.72 -0.52
CA TRP A 158 9.18 34.23 0.71
C TRP A 158 7.66 34.06 0.56
N ALA A 159 7.11 32.97 1.10
CA ALA A 159 5.68 32.65 1.11
C ALA A 159 4.88 33.47 2.13
N ASP A 160 3.56 33.52 2.00
CA ASP A 160 2.67 34.42 2.77
C ASP A 160 2.70 34.19 4.28
N ASP A 161 3.12 33.02 4.73
CA ASP A 161 3.26 32.59 6.13
C ASP A 161 4.65 32.92 6.74
N ALA A 162 5.61 33.40 5.95
CA ALA A 162 6.98 33.59 6.40
C ALA A 162 7.10 34.57 7.59
N PRO A 163 7.97 34.32 8.60
CA PRO A 163 8.18 35.25 9.71
C PRO A 163 8.74 36.61 9.26
N MET A 164 8.43 37.69 9.99
CA MET A 164 8.83 39.06 9.63
C MET A 164 10.35 39.24 9.45
N GLU A 165 11.17 38.56 10.24
CA GLU A 165 12.63 38.58 10.08
C GLU A 165 13.09 37.90 8.79
N LYS A 166 12.47 36.77 8.42
CA LYS A 166 12.71 36.04 7.16
C LYS A 166 12.33 36.94 5.97
N ARG A 167 11.20 37.63 6.03
CA ARG A 167 10.75 38.59 4.99
C ARG A 167 11.78 39.71 4.79
N LYS A 168 12.11 40.45 5.85
CA LYS A 168 13.10 41.56 5.80
C LYS A 168 14.43 41.13 5.19
N ARG A 169 14.92 39.95 5.57
CA ARG A 169 16.17 39.39 5.03
C ARG A 169 16.08 39.09 3.53
N PHE A 170 15.01 38.44 3.09
CA PHE A 170 14.85 38.09 1.69
C PHE A 170 14.52 39.30 0.81
N ASP A 171 13.83 40.30 1.35
CA ASP A 171 13.62 41.59 0.69
C ASP A 171 14.95 42.30 0.46
N GLU A 172 15.84 42.30 1.46
CA GLU A 172 17.17 42.88 1.31
C GLU A 172 18.04 42.11 0.31
N ILE A 173 17.98 40.77 0.31
CA ILE A 173 18.66 39.95 -0.71
C ILE A 173 18.10 40.26 -2.11
N SER A 174 16.79 40.36 -2.26
CA SER A 174 16.17 40.68 -3.53
C SER A 174 16.60 42.07 -4.02
N ARG A 175 16.62 43.06 -3.12
CA ARG A 175 17.06 44.43 -3.41
C ARG A 175 18.53 44.52 -3.85
N LEU A 176 19.40 43.73 -3.25
CA LEU A 176 20.85 43.78 -3.48
C LEU A 176 21.32 42.91 -4.67
N THR A 177 20.48 42.03 -5.19
CA THR A 177 20.86 41.08 -6.25
C THR A 177 20.03 41.28 -7.52
N THR A 178 20.32 40.51 -8.57
CA THR A 178 19.55 40.56 -9.81
C THR A 178 18.11 40.07 -9.65
N ASN A 179 17.73 39.41 -8.54
CA ASN A 179 16.32 39.07 -8.29
C ASN A 179 15.43 40.30 -8.33
N GLY A 180 15.82 41.40 -7.69
CA GLY A 180 15.00 42.62 -7.65
C GLY A 180 14.86 43.30 -9.01
N SER A 181 15.91 43.27 -9.84
CA SER A 181 15.95 43.97 -11.14
C SER A 181 15.47 43.13 -12.32
N HIS A 182 15.79 41.84 -12.35
CA HIS A 182 15.56 40.92 -13.46
C HIS A 182 14.60 39.77 -13.09
N GLY A 183 14.13 39.68 -11.84
CA GLY A 183 13.27 38.58 -11.41
C GLY A 183 13.99 37.24 -11.26
N PHE A 184 15.32 37.18 -11.41
CA PHE A 184 16.11 35.98 -11.12
C PHE A 184 17.55 36.32 -10.69
N ARG A 185 18.25 35.37 -10.06
CA ARG A 185 19.72 35.44 -9.85
C ARG A 185 20.40 34.12 -10.17
N VAL A 186 21.69 34.19 -10.48
CA VAL A 186 22.57 33.01 -10.50
C VAL A 186 22.74 32.53 -9.06
N ALA A 187 22.17 31.38 -8.69
CA ALA A 187 22.32 30.81 -7.36
C ALA A 187 23.56 29.92 -7.25
N GLY A 188 23.94 29.30 -8.36
CA GLY A 188 25.15 28.52 -8.52
C GLY A 188 25.40 28.23 -10.00
N MET A 189 26.66 28.10 -10.39
CA MET A 189 27.05 27.81 -11.77
C MET A 189 28.34 26.98 -11.78
N ARG A 190 28.44 25.99 -12.66
CA ARG A 190 29.61 25.12 -12.85
C ARG A 190 29.93 25.01 -14.33
N VAL A 191 31.18 25.32 -14.70
CA VAL A 191 31.62 25.41 -16.10
C VAL A 191 32.91 24.63 -16.31
N TYR A 192 32.88 23.65 -17.21
CA TYR A 192 34.02 22.83 -17.60
C TYR A 192 35.09 23.71 -18.23
N LYS A 193 36.34 23.60 -17.77
CA LYS A 193 37.48 24.45 -18.15
C LYS A 193 37.18 25.95 -18.07
N GLY A 194 36.39 26.38 -17.08
CA GLY A 194 35.91 27.77 -16.95
C GLY A 194 36.93 28.79 -16.43
N SER A 195 38.19 28.42 -16.19
CA SER A 195 39.29 29.33 -15.84
C SER A 195 40.59 28.95 -16.52
N ASP A 196 41.40 29.95 -16.89
CA ASP A 196 42.80 29.78 -17.31
C ASP A 196 43.73 29.38 -16.17
N LYS A 197 43.31 29.57 -14.93
CA LYS A 197 44.10 29.27 -13.74
C LYS A 197 43.77 27.88 -13.21
N PRO A 198 44.73 26.93 -13.20
CA PRO A 198 44.50 25.58 -12.69
C PRO A 198 44.03 25.56 -11.22
N GLU A 199 44.45 26.53 -10.41
CA GLU A 199 44.04 26.66 -9.01
C GLU A 199 42.57 27.06 -8.80
N GLU A 200 41.88 27.53 -9.86
CA GLU A 200 40.45 27.86 -9.82
C GLU A 200 39.57 26.70 -10.32
N LEU A 201 40.17 25.57 -10.71
CA LEU A 201 39.48 24.38 -11.20
C LEU A 201 39.41 23.29 -10.12
N ASP A 202 38.31 22.53 -10.11
CA ASP A 202 38.16 21.34 -9.28
C ASP A 202 38.89 20.12 -9.89
N ALA A 203 38.80 18.97 -9.23
CA ALA A 203 39.45 17.74 -9.66
C ALA A 203 38.97 17.20 -11.02
N ASP A 204 37.81 17.67 -11.50
CA ASP A 204 37.19 17.27 -12.76
C ASP A 204 37.35 18.35 -13.86
N ASP A 205 38.23 19.33 -13.63
CA ASP A 205 38.52 20.52 -14.46
C ASP A 205 37.36 21.53 -14.56
N PHE A 206 36.45 21.61 -13.60
CA PHE A 206 35.38 22.62 -13.58
C PHE A 206 35.70 23.82 -12.72
N LYS A 207 35.28 25.01 -13.15
CA LYS A 207 35.17 26.18 -12.29
C LYS A 207 33.79 26.23 -11.65
N VAL A 208 33.75 26.29 -10.32
CA VAL A 208 32.52 26.41 -9.54
C VAL A 208 32.32 27.86 -9.08
N TYR A 209 31.23 28.47 -9.52
CA TYR A 209 30.76 29.78 -9.13
C TYR A 209 29.65 29.61 -8.08
N ASN A 210 30.00 29.86 -6.82
CA ASN A 210 29.11 29.62 -5.69
C ASN A 210 28.04 30.73 -5.54
N LYS A 211 27.21 30.61 -4.49
CA LYS A 211 26.16 31.60 -4.18
C LYS A 211 26.65 33.04 -3.99
N ASP A 212 27.91 33.24 -3.58
CA ASP A 212 28.44 34.57 -3.27
C ASP A 212 28.80 35.29 -4.57
N TYR A 213 29.18 34.54 -5.61
CA TYR A 213 29.32 35.04 -6.97
C TYR A 213 28.05 35.76 -7.45
N GLY A 214 26.92 35.06 -7.40
CA GLY A 214 25.63 35.61 -7.82
C GLY A 214 25.06 36.71 -6.90
N ARG A 215 25.60 36.86 -5.69
CA ARG A 215 25.17 37.88 -4.71
C ARG A 215 25.99 39.15 -4.76
N PHE A 216 27.29 39.05 -5.06
CA PHE A 216 28.23 40.14 -4.91
C PHE A 216 28.97 40.50 -6.19
N GLU A 217 29.12 39.57 -7.14
CA GLU A 217 29.83 39.79 -8.40
C GLU A 217 28.88 39.99 -9.58
N VAL A 218 27.75 39.28 -9.59
CA VAL A 218 26.72 39.42 -10.64
C VAL A 218 25.74 40.54 -10.29
N ASN A 219 25.52 41.45 -11.23
CA ASN A 219 24.65 42.60 -11.11
C ASN A 219 23.95 42.92 -12.45
N LYS A 220 23.10 43.95 -12.44
CA LYS A 220 22.31 44.33 -13.62
C LYS A 220 23.12 44.71 -14.87
N ASP A 221 24.37 45.14 -14.69
CA ASP A 221 25.20 45.66 -15.78
C ASP A 221 26.06 44.55 -16.42
N ASN A 222 26.30 43.44 -15.72
CA ASN A 222 27.12 42.33 -16.22
C ASN A 222 26.38 40.99 -16.40
N ILE A 223 25.13 40.84 -15.96
CA ILE A 223 24.39 39.56 -16.00
C ILE A 223 24.43 38.85 -17.37
N THR A 224 24.25 39.59 -18.47
CA THR A 224 24.34 39.03 -19.83
C THR A 224 25.74 38.48 -20.11
N HIS A 225 26.79 39.22 -19.74
CA HIS A 225 28.17 38.76 -19.91
C HIS A 225 28.45 37.51 -19.07
N GLU A 226 27.92 37.45 -17.85
CA GLU A 226 28.09 36.29 -16.96
C GLU A 226 27.39 35.04 -17.47
N LEU A 227 26.18 35.17 -18.04
CA LEU A 227 25.49 34.07 -18.72
C LEU A 227 26.19 33.64 -20.01
N ARG A 228 26.89 34.54 -20.71
CA ARG A 228 27.73 34.14 -21.85
C ARG A 228 28.91 33.27 -21.42
N LYS A 229 29.50 33.47 -20.23
CA LYS A 229 30.58 32.59 -19.72
C LYS A 229 30.09 31.16 -19.44
N PHE A 230 28.80 30.98 -19.17
CA PHE A 230 28.21 29.66 -18.99
C PHE A 230 28.20 28.86 -20.30
N ILE A 231 27.88 29.51 -21.42
CA ILE A 231 27.67 28.85 -22.72
C ILE A 231 28.96 28.82 -23.55
N PHE A 232 29.64 29.96 -23.70
CA PHE A 232 30.77 30.10 -24.61
C PHE A 232 32.09 29.83 -23.89
N ASN A 233 32.79 28.78 -24.33
CA ASN A 233 34.10 28.43 -23.81
C ASN A 233 34.99 27.81 -24.90
N GLU A 234 35.82 28.63 -25.54
CA GLU A 234 36.74 28.18 -26.59
C GLU A 234 37.75 27.13 -26.09
N ARG A 235 38.17 27.21 -24.83
CA ARG A 235 39.11 26.24 -24.23
C ARG A 235 38.50 24.85 -24.08
N ALA A 236 37.19 24.79 -23.88
CA ALA A 236 36.44 23.54 -23.87
C ALA A 236 36.01 23.10 -25.28
N GLY A 237 36.42 23.83 -26.33
CA GLY A 237 36.03 23.53 -27.72
C GLY A 237 34.63 23.99 -28.09
N ILE A 238 33.97 24.82 -27.26
CA ILE A 238 32.67 25.43 -27.55
C ILE A 238 32.90 26.77 -28.26
N ASP A 239 32.83 26.75 -29.59
CA ASP A 239 32.99 27.94 -30.43
C ASP A 239 31.71 28.78 -30.50
N GLN A 240 31.74 29.86 -31.29
CA GLN A 240 30.59 30.78 -31.42
C GLN A 240 29.35 30.10 -32.02
N ASP A 241 29.51 29.19 -32.96
CA ASP A 241 28.39 28.56 -33.65
C ASP A 241 27.72 27.53 -32.73
N LEU A 242 28.53 26.70 -32.07
CA LEU A 242 28.06 25.71 -31.12
C LEU A 242 27.40 26.36 -29.90
N GLY A 243 28.00 27.42 -29.37
CA GLY A 243 27.42 28.18 -28.27
C GLY A 243 26.10 28.88 -28.65
N ARG A 244 25.97 29.38 -29.89
CA ARG A 244 24.70 29.93 -30.38
C ARG A 244 23.62 28.87 -30.52
N ALA A 245 23.97 27.67 -30.99
CA ALA A 245 23.03 26.57 -31.11
C ALA A 245 22.46 26.16 -29.75
N VAL A 246 23.33 25.98 -28.74
CA VAL A 246 22.91 25.71 -27.35
C VAL A 246 22.03 26.85 -26.80
N ALA A 247 22.42 28.11 -27.05
CA ALA A 247 21.63 29.26 -26.61
C ALA A 247 20.24 29.31 -27.28
N GLN A 248 20.12 28.92 -28.55
CA GLN A 248 18.83 28.84 -29.25
C GLN A 248 17.94 27.73 -28.70
N ALA A 249 18.52 26.57 -28.38
CA ALA A 249 17.80 25.46 -27.80
C ALA A 249 17.21 25.83 -26.42
N PHE A 250 18.02 26.47 -25.55
CA PHE A 250 17.52 27.01 -24.28
C PHE A 250 16.47 28.11 -24.46
N LEU A 251 16.61 28.95 -25.49
CA LEU A 251 15.62 29.99 -25.79
C LEU A 251 14.26 29.40 -26.16
N ALA A 252 14.23 28.32 -26.94
CA ALA A 252 13.01 27.62 -27.30
C ALA A 252 12.32 27.04 -26.04
N ASP A 253 13.06 26.31 -25.21
CA ASP A 253 12.53 25.76 -23.97
C ASP A 253 12.07 26.86 -23.00
N LEU A 254 12.78 27.99 -22.92
CA LEU A 254 12.38 29.13 -22.10
C LEU A 254 11.05 29.75 -22.54
N LYS A 255 10.80 29.85 -23.86
CA LYS A 255 9.52 30.31 -24.40
C LYS A 255 8.38 29.36 -24.04
N ARG A 256 8.64 28.05 -24.08
CA ARG A 256 7.69 27.02 -23.62
C ARG A 256 7.42 27.12 -22.12
N VAL A 257 8.47 27.34 -21.32
CA VAL A 257 8.33 27.59 -19.87
C VAL A 257 7.46 28.82 -19.61
N GLU A 258 7.63 29.91 -20.36
CA GLU A 258 6.77 31.09 -20.25
C GLU A 258 5.32 30.78 -20.58
N GLU A 259 5.05 30.08 -21.69
CA GLU A 259 3.72 29.70 -22.14
C GLU A 259 2.97 28.89 -21.08
N VAL A 260 3.58 27.81 -20.60
CA VAL A 260 2.99 26.91 -19.60
C VAL A 260 2.82 27.60 -18.25
N LEU A 261 3.78 28.44 -17.82
CA LEU A 261 3.64 29.21 -16.57
C LEU A 261 2.57 30.29 -16.66
N ALA A 262 2.36 30.88 -17.85
CA ALA A 262 1.31 31.87 -18.07
C ALA A 262 -0.10 31.26 -18.10
N SER A 263 -0.22 29.98 -18.46
CA SER A 263 -1.47 29.23 -18.41
C SER A 263 -1.71 28.50 -17.09
N SER A 264 -0.72 28.46 -16.20
CA SER A 264 -0.78 27.73 -14.93
C SER A 264 -0.99 28.65 -13.74
N GLU A 265 -1.91 28.29 -12.85
CA GLU A 265 -2.21 29.04 -11.64
C GLU A 265 -1.40 28.48 -10.45
N THR A 266 -0.11 28.82 -10.40
CA THR A 266 0.80 28.43 -9.31
C THR A 266 1.29 29.64 -8.51
N ARG A 267 1.80 29.42 -7.30
CA ARG A 267 2.68 30.37 -6.60
C ARG A 267 3.94 29.64 -6.23
N MET A 268 5.09 30.15 -6.67
CA MET A 268 6.38 29.54 -6.35
C MET A 268 7.32 30.59 -5.77
N TYR A 269 7.87 30.29 -4.58
CA TYR A 269 8.81 31.16 -3.92
C TYR A 269 10.19 30.50 -3.84
N SER A 270 11.19 31.13 -4.44
CA SER A 270 12.56 30.61 -4.52
C SER A 270 12.74 29.31 -5.34
N ALA A 271 11.82 29.01 -6.26
CA ALA A 271 12.01 27.99 -7.30
C ALA A 271 13.14 28.40 -8.27
N SER A 272 13.66 27.45 -9.04
CA SER A 272 14.80 27.69 -9.93
C SER A 272 14.63 27.02 -11.29
N LEU A 273 15.18 27.65 -12.34
CA LEU A 273 15.43 26.98 -13.62
C LEU A 273 16.85 26.42 -13.62
N LEU A 274 16.97 25.11 -13.84
CA LEU A 274 18.22 24.38 -13.92
C LEU A 274 18.57 24.15 -15.40
N PHE A 275 19.60 24.84 -15.86
CA PHE A 275 20.16 24.70 -17.20
C PHE A 275 21.31 23.70 -17.13
N THR A 276 21.28 22.68 -17.99
CA THR A 276 22.37 21.70 -18.13
C THR A 276 22.69 21.49 -19.61
N PHE A 277 23.97 21.46 -19.99
CA PHE A 277 24.39 21.08 -21.35
C PHE A 277 25.77 20.44 -21.35
N GLU A 278 26.11 19.74 -22.43
CA GLU A 278 27.44 19.14 -22.60
C GLU A 278 28.52 20.23 -22.77
N GLY A 279 29.39 20.36 -21.78
CA GLY A 279 30.40 21.41 -21.70
C GLY A 279 31.67 21.09 -22.48
N ASP A 280 31.90 19.85 -22.89
CA ASP A 280 33.00 19.47 -23.78
C ASP A 280 32.57 19.55 -25.25
N GLY A 281 33.16 20.48 -26.00
CA GLY A 281 32.76 20.78 -27.36
C GLY A 281 32.99 19.66 -28.37
N GLU A 282 33.93 18.75 -28.12
CA GLU A 282 34.08 17.54 -28.95
C GLU A 282 32.92 16.58 -28.71
N ALA A 283 32.60 16.31 -27.44
CA ALA A 283 31.47 15.47 -27.05
C ALA A 283 30.13 16.05 -27.50
N LEU A 284 29.94 17.37 -27.38
CA LEU A 284 28.73 18.07 -27.81
C LEU A 284 28.53 17.99 -29.32
N ARG A 285 29.58 18.17 -30.13
CA ARG A 285 29.48 18.00 -31.60
C ARG A 285 29.14 16.56 -31.97
N ALA A 286 29.80 15.58 -31.36
CA ALA A 286 29.53 14.17 -31.60
C ALA A 286 28.07 13.81 -31.26
N ALA A 287 27.56 14.26 -30.11
CA ALA A 287 26.18 14.05 -29.70
C ALA A 287 25.17 14.70 -30.66
N ILE A 288 25.48 15.89 -31.19
CA ILE A 288 24.66 16.55 -32.22
C ILE A 288 24.68 15.75 -33.52
N GLU A 289 25.85 15.32 -33.99
CA GLU A 289 25.99 14.53 -35.23
C GLU A 289 25.24 13.20 -35.15
N GLU A 290 25.34 12.49 -34.02
CA GLU A 290 24.64 11.24 -33.77
C GLU A 290 23.12 11.42 -33.75
N ASN A 291 22.62 12.45 -33.05
CA ASN A 291 21.19 12.78 -33.07
C ASN A 291 20.67 13.12 -34.47
N ASN A 292 21.48 13.80 -35.29
CA ASN A 292 21.09 14.12 -36.67
C ASN A 292 21.10 12.89 -37.58
N ALA A 293 22.06 11.98 -37.42
CA ALA A 293 22.12 10.74 -38.19
C ALA A 293 20.88 9.89 -37.96
N ILE A 294 20.47 9.70 -36.70
CA ILE A 294 19.26 8.95 -36.34
C ILE A 294 18.01 9.62 -36.92
N VAL A 295 17.93 10.95 -36.82
CA VAL A 295 16.84 11.73 -37.42
C VAL A 295 16.80 11.61 -38.94
N ASP A 296 17.94 11.55 -39.62
CA ASP A 296 18.01 11.42 -41.08
C ASP A 296 17.73 9.98 -41.53
N ASP A 297 18.05 8.97 -40.73
CA ASP A 297 17.67 7.57 -40.96
C ASP A 297 16.14 7.39 -40.83
N LEU A 298 15.52 7.97 -39.80
CA LEU A 298 14.05 8.02 -39.64
C LEU A 298 13.34 8.75 -40.80
N LYS A 299 14.00 9.73 -41.43
CA LYS A 299 13.48 10.41 -42.64
C LYS A 299 13.59 9.55 -43.90
N GLN A 300 14.62 8.69 -44.01
CA GLN A 300 14.83 7.85 -45.19
C GLN A 300 13.88 6.66 -45.26
N GLU A 301 13.43 6.13 -44.12
CA GLU A 301 12.50 5.00 -44.06
C GLU A 301 11.05 5.40 -44.38
N ASN A 302 10.65 6.64 -44.13
CA ASN A 302 9.27 7.13 -44.32
C ASN A 302 8.95 7.80 -45.68
N GLY A 303 9.91 7.87 -46.60
CA GLY A 303 9.63 8.01 -48.03
C GLY A 303 8.83 9.23 -48.55
N GLU A 304 8.79 10.39 -47.89
CA GLU A 304 8.20 11.62 -48.45
C GLU A 304 9.07 12.89 -48.23
N GLU A 305 9.26 13.68 -49.30
CA GLU A 305 9.68 15.09 -49.21
C GLU A 305 8.52 15.90 -48.61
N ILE A 306 8.56 16.17 -47.31
CA ILE A 306 7.62 17.08 -46.65
C ILE A 306 8.28 18.46 -46.52
N GLY A 307 7.85 19.40 -47.35
CA GLY A 307 8.09 20.81 -47.10
C GLY A 307 7.29 21.27 -45.89
N GLU A 308 7.98 21.78 -44.87
CA GLU A 308 7.53 22.77 -43.89
C GLU A 308 6.04 22.67 -43.43
N ILE A 309 5.63 21.58 -42.76
CA ILE A 309 4.30 21.50 -42.09
C ILE A 309 4.38 20.72 -40.77
N GLU A 310 3.72 21.28 -39.74
CA GLU A 310 3.39 20.72 -38.42
C GLU A 310 2.95 19.24 -38.44
N LEU A 311 3.58 18.41 -37.60
CA LEU A 311 3.12 17.04 -37.32
C LEU A 311 1.86 17.05 -36.45
N THR A 312 0.75 16.55 -36.99
CA THR A 312 -0.51 16.34 -36.25
C THR A 312 -0.58 14.93 -35.65
N GLN A 313 -1.38 14.79 -34.58
CA GLN A 313 -1.57 13.58 -33.77
C GLN A 313 -1.92 12.28 -34.53
N GLU A 314 -2.36 12.36 -35.80
CA GLU A 314 -2.81 11.20 -36.57
C GLU A 314 -1.66 10.45 -37.27
N LYS A 315 -0.50 11.08 -37.53
CA LYS A 315 0.63 10.42 -38.23
C LYS A 315 1.60 9.67 -37.31
N VAL A 316 1.52 9.87 -35.99
CA VAL A 316 2.38 9.21 -34.98
C VAL A 316 1.88 7.80 -34.65
N ALA A 317 0.62 7.48 -34.96
CA ALA A 317 0.04 6.16 -34.70
C ALA A 317 0.50 5.06 -35.69
N GLU A 318 1.42 5.37 -36.62
CA GLU A 318 1.96 4.43 -37.61
C GLU A 318 3.46 4.10 -37.40
N ILE A 319 4.09 4.55 -36.31
CA ILE A 319 5.46 4.16 -35.95
C ILE A 319 5.38 2.82 -35.17
N ASP A 320 6.12 1.80 -35.61
CA ASP A 320 6.10 0.46 -35.03
C ASP A 320 6.69 0.44 -33.60
N GLU A 321 6.22 -0.48 -32.75
CA GLU A 321 6.64 -0.63 -31.33
C GLU A 321 8.14 -0.94 -31.13
N ASP A 322 8.87 -1.28 -32.20
CA ASP A 322 10.31 -1.59 -32.17
C ASP A 322 11.20 -0.32 -32.24
N ASP A 323 10.68 0.84 -32.67
CA ASP A 323 11.45 2.09 -32.84
C ASP A 323 11.53 2.95 -31.55
N ASP A 324 10.72 2.63 -30.54
CA ASP A 324 10.63 3.37 -29.26
C ASP A 324 11.90 3.18 -28.38
N ASP A 325 12.59 2.05 -28.53
CA ASP A 325 13.82 1.76 -27.80
C ASP A 325 15.04 2.56 -28.35
N GLU A 326 15.06 2.95 -29.64
CA GLU A 326 16.14 3.76 -30.25
C GLU A 326 16.09 5.24 -29.83
N LEU A 327 14.90 5.85 -29.73
CA LEU A 327 14.71 7.26 -29.32
C LEU A 327 15.13 7.53 -27.86
N SER A 328 14.99 6.53 -26.97
CA SER A 328 15.40 6.63 -25.57
C SER A 328 16.93 6.60 -25.36
N SER A 329 17.67 6.20 -26.39
CA SER A 329 19.14 6.04 -26.39
C SER A 329 19.91 7.24 -26.95
N LEU A 330 19.20 8.29 -27.39
CA LEU A 330 19.80 9.47 -27.99
C LEU A 330 20.77 10.20 -27.02
N PRO A 331 21.99 10.54 -27.48
CA PRO A 331 22.91 11.39 -26.74
C PRO A 331 22.27 12.70 -26.23
N ARG A 332 22.42 12.95 -24.92
CA ARG A 332 21.92 14.16 -24.27
C ARG A 332 22.81 15.37 -24.60
N ILE A 333 22.24 16.36 -25.26
CA ILE A 333 22.93 17.59 -25.70
C ILE A 333 22.71 18.74 -24.69
N TYR A 334 21.46 18.92 -24.24
CA TYR A 334 21.07 19.92 -23.25
C TYR A 334 19.79 19.50 -22.50
N SER A 335 19.47 20.20 -21.41
CA SER A 335 18.25 20.02 -20.62
C SER A 335 17.93 21.30 -19.83
N LEU A 336 16.68 21.76 -19.88
CA LEU A 336 16.16 22.84 -19.03
C LEU A 336 15.01 22.30 -18.15
N LYS A 337 15.15 22.41 -16.82
CA LYS A 337 14.13 21.92 -15.88
C LYS A 337 13.80 22.92 -14.78
N LEU A 338 12.53 23.03 -14.44
CA LEU A 338 12.06 23.79 -13.28
C LEU A 338 12.17 22.91 -12.02
N ILE A 339 12.81 23.44 -10.97
CA ILE A 339 13.13 22.71 -9.74
C ILE A 339 12.87 23.58 -8.49
N ASP A 340 13.01 22.96 -7.31
CA ASP A 340 12.87 23.57 -5.98
C ASP A 340 11.44 24.02 -5.62
N PHE A 341 10.57 23.05 -5.31
CA PHE A 341 9.14 23.28 -5.05
C PHE A 341 8.77 23.28 -3.55
N ALA A 342 9.75 23.44 -2.66
CA ALA A 342 9.53 23.47 -1.20
C ALA A 342 8.58 24.56 -0.71
N HIS A 343 8.38 25.62 -1.51
CA HIS A 343 7.44 26.69 -1.25
C HIS A 343 6.62 26.97 -2.52
N ALA A 344 6.08 25.91 -3.12
CA ALA A 344 5.21 25.96 -4.28
C ALA A 344 3.80 25.45 -3.92
N GLU A 345 2.79 26.03 -4.56
CA GLU A 345 1.39 25.63 -4.40
C GLU A 345 0.58 25.92 -5.68
N TRP A 346 -0.45 25.11 -5.91
CA TRP A 346 -1.47 25.37 -6.92
C TRP A 346 -2.54 26.30 -6.34
N VAL A 347 -2.87 27.39 -7.04
CA VAL A 347 -3.79 28.45 -6.57
C VAL A 347 -4.90 28.76 -7.58
N PRO A 348 -5.85 27.84 -7.81
CA PRO A 348 -6.91 28.03 -8.79
C PRO A 348 -7.68 29.35 -8.58
N GLY A 349 -7.94 30.07 -9.67
CA GLY A 349 -8.66 31.35 -9.72
C GLY A 349 -7.83 32.58 -9.37
N GLN A 350 -6.52 32.45 -9.10
CA GLN A 350 -5.66 33.59 -8.77
C GLN A 350 -4.79 34.10 -9.94
N GLY A 351 -4.91 33.51 -11.13
CA GLY A 351 -4.10 33.88 -12.29
C GLY A 351 -2.62 33.48 -12.18
N PRO A 352 -1.80 33.80 -13.20
CA PRO A 352 -0.44 33.28 -13.32
C PRO A 352 0.55 33.88 -12.33
N ASP A 353 1.66 33.17 -12.08
CA ASP A 353 2.74 33.62 -11.20
C ASP A 353 3.62 34.70 -11.86
N GLU A 354 3.13 35.95 -11.86
CA GLU A 354 3.90 37.10 -12.38
C GLU A 354 5.21 37.37 -11.62
N ASN A 355 5.38 36.82 -10.42
CA ASN A 355 6.64 36.90 -9.69
C ASN A 355 7.73 36.05 -10.36
N SER A 356 7.39 34.81 -10.73
CA SER A 356 8.30 33.88 -11.41
C SER A 356 8.46 34.21 -12.90
N LEU A 357 7.37 34.57 -13.59
CA LEU A 357 7.36 34.90 -15.03
C LEU A 357 8.28 36.07 -15.39
N LEU A 358 8.46 37.06 -14.50
CA LEU A 358 9.41 38.15 -14.75
C LEU A 358 10.85 37.63 -14.93
N GLY A 359 11.24 36.63 -14.14
CA GLY A 359 12.54 35.98 -14.24
C GLY A 359 12.72 35.25 -15.56
N VAL A 360 11.70 34.46 -15.95
CA VAL A 360 11.67 33.73 -17.22
C VAL A 360 11.77 34.68 -18.41
N ARG A 361 10.95 35.74 -18.46
CA ARG A 361 10.98 36.76 -19.52
C ARG A 361 12.33 37.48 -19.62
N SER A 362 12.98 37.72 -18.48
CA SER A 362 14.33 38.32 -18.46
C SER A 362 15.39 37.35 -18.99
N LEU A 363 15.29 36.07 -18.68
CA LEU A 363 16.16 35.02 -19.25
C LEU A 363 15.94 34.91 -20.76
N ILE A 364 14.69 34.88 -21.24
CA ILE A 364 14.35 34.90 -22.68
C ILE A 364 15.09 36.04 -23.38
N LYS A 365 14.96 37.27 -22.86
CA LYS A 365 15.62 38.44 -23.46
C LYS A 365 17.14 38.30 -23.50
N ILE A 366 17.75 37.80 -22.42
CA ILE A 366 19.21 37.62 -22.37
C ILE A 366 19.66 36.54 -23.36
N PHE A 367 18.92 35.44 -23.49
CA PHE A 367 19.23 34.39 -24.46
C PHE A 367 18.97 34.85 -25.91
N GLU A 368 17.95 35.67 -26.18
CA GLU A 368 17.75 36.34 -27.46
C GLU A 368 18.96 37.20 -27.84
N ASP A 369 19.43 38.05 -26.92
CA ASP A 369 20.64 38.87 -27.13
C ASP A 369 21.90 38.00 -27.35
N THR A 370 21.92 36.80 -26.77
CA THR A 370 23.07 35.87 -26.82
C THR A 370 23.13 35.06 -28.12
N THR A 371 21.97 34.74 -28.72
CA THR A 371 21.88 33.95 -29.96
C THR A 371 22.29 34.73 -31.21
N GLY A 372 22.13 36.06 -31.20
CA GLY A 372 22.69 36.98 -32.18
C GLY A 372 22.29 36.73 -33.64
N GLY A 373 21.09 37.18 -34.05
CA GLY A 373 20.66 37.22 -35.46
C GLY A 373 20.56 35.87 -36.18
N GLN A 374 20.18 35.88 -37.46
CA GLN A 374 19.87 34.66 -38.23
C GLN A 374 21.13 33.83 -38.50
N LEU A 375 21.14 32.57 -38.04
CA LEU A 375 22.22 31.59 -38.29
C LEU A 375 22.20 31.11 -39.76
N PRO A 376 23.35 30.69 -40.33
CA PRO A 376 23.39 30.09 -41.65
C PRO A 376 22.58 28.78 -41.68
N GLY A 377 21.73 28.64 -42.71
CA GLY A 377 20.63 27.67 -42.77
C GLY A 377 20.99 26.19 -42.69
N HIS A 378 22.28 25.82 -42.74
CA HIS A 378 22.67 24.45 -42.39
C HIS A 378 22.42 24.22 -40.90
N ILE A 379 22.91 25.06 -39.97
CA ILE A 379 22.77 24.88 -38.50
C ILE A 379 21.31 24.94 -38.01
N LEU A 380 20.41 25.60 -38.75
CA LEU A 380 18.98 25.65 -38.39
C LEU A 380 18.25 24.31 -38.55
N GLN A 381 18.81 23.39 -39.33
CA GLN A 381 18.28 22.04 -39.55
C GLN A 381 18.67 21.06 -38.41
N TYR A 382 19.53 21.49 -37.48
CA TYR A 382 20.20 20.63 -36.47
C TYR A 382 19.45 20.56 -35.12
N PHE A 383 18.40 21.36 -34.92
CA PHE A 383 17.70 21.46 -33.63
C PHE A 383 16.17 21.44 -33.73
N THR A 384 15.60 21.40 -34.94
CA THR A 384 14.15 21.48 -35.14
C THR A 384 13.42 20.17 -34.80
N LEU A 385 14.11 19.02 -34.83
CA LEU A 385 13.48 17.71 -34.55
C LEU A 385 13.49 17.28 -33.07
N LEU A 386 14.44 17.76 -32.26
CA LEU A 386 14.42 17.50 -30.80
C LEU A 386 13.20 18.12 -30.10
N HIS A 387 12.64 19.18 -30.69
CA HIS A 387 11.47 19.88 -30.17
C HIS A 387 10.16 19.11 -30.34
N GLU A 388 10.06 18.16 -31.28
CA GLU A 388 8.89 17.29 -31.47
C GLU A 388 9.00 15.97 -30.68
N VAL A 389 10.20 15.41 -30.56
CA VAL A 389 10.45 14.22 -29.73
C VAL A 389 10.26 14.56 -28.23
N ALA A 390 10.67 15.74 -27.78
CA ALA A 390 10.46 16.18 -26.39
C ALA A 390 8.98 16.50 -26.06
N LYS A 391 8.08 16.59 -27.05
CA LYS A 391 6.62 16.67 -26.86
C LYS A 391 5.98 15.30 -26.63
N MET A 392 6.70 14.20 -26.90
CA MET A 392 6.20 12.83 -26.77
C MET A 392 6.24 12.39 -25.31
N SER A 393 5.30 12.88 -24.51
CA SER A 393 4.78 12.10 -23.38
C SER A 393 4.05 10.90 -23.97
N ILE A 394 4.60 9.70 -23.76
CA ILE A 394 4.07 8.36 -24.06
C ILE A 394 2.53 8.35 -24.23
N PRO A 395 2.01 8.34 -25.47
CA PRO A 395 0.61 8.06 -25.76
C PRO A 395 0.47 6.58 -26.10
N GLY A 396 0.19 5.75 -25.08
CA GLY A 396 0.13 4.31 -25.25
C GLY A 396 -0.56 3.57 -24.10
N LEU A 397 -1.56 4.16 -23.45
CA LEU A 397 -2.45 3.40 -22.58
C LEU A 397 -3.83 4.05 -22.46
N GLY A 398 -4.56 4.13 -23.58
CA GLY A 398 -5.93 4.58 -23.53
C GLY A 398 -6.51 4.95 -24.88
N GLN A 399 -6.79 3.96 -25.73
CA GLN A 399 -7.82 4.08 -26.76
C GLN A 399 -8.19 2.69 -27.33
N ILE A 400 -8.96 1.92 -26.55
CA ILE A 400 -9.88 0.95 -27.14
C ILE A 400 -11.18 1.71 -27.42
N ALA A 401 -11.60 1.73 -28.68
CA ALA A 401 -12.84 2.36 -29.10
C ALA A 401 -14.03 1.88 -28.24
N PRO A 402 -14.88 2.78 -27.72
CA PRO A 402 -16.05 2.38 -26.94
C PRO A 402 -17.04 1.67 -27.86
N GLN A 403 -17.16 0.36 -27.68
CA GLN A 403 -18.39 -0.33 -28.06
C GLN A 403 -19.56 0.30 -27.30
N GLN A 404 -20.67 0.46 -28.00
CA GLN A 404 -21.86 1.21 -27.59
C GLN A 404 -22.30 0.94 -26.13
N PRO A 405 -22.77 1.98 -25.42
CA PRO A 405 -23.06 1.91 -24.01
C PRO A 405 -24.27 1.02 -23.75
N THR A 406 -24.05 -0.08 -23.04
CA THR A 406 -25.11 -0.76 -22.28
C THR A 406 -24.82 -0.57 -20.80
N THR A 407 -25.62 0.30 -20.17
CA THR A 407 -25.76 0.57 -18.72
C THR A 407 -24.52 1.06 -17.97
N ALA A 408 -24.58 2.31 -17.50
CA ALA A 408 -23.53 2.99 -16.73
C ALA A 408 -23.10 2.20 -15.48
N SER A 409 -21.81 1.84 -15.41
CA SER A 409 -21.15 1.36 -14.20
C SER A 409 -20.22 2.46 -13.67
N THR A 410 -20.54 3.01 -12.51
CA THR A 410 -19.74 4.03 -11.81
C THR A 410 -18.50 3.40 -11.19
N THR A 411 -17.35 3.51 -11.86
CA THR A 411 -16.04 3.18 -11.28
C THR A 411 -15.48 4.43 -10.59
N ARG A 412 -14.97 4.30 -9.36
CA ARG A 412 -14.30 5.39 -8.62
C ARG A 412 -13.02 4.89 -7.95
N THR A 413 -12.12 5.82 -7.67
CA THR A 413 -10.82 5.54 -7.05
C THR A 413 -10.82 5.91 -5.56
N ILE A 414 -10.15 5.11 -4.74
CA ILE A 414 -10.00 5.28 -3.30
C ILE A 414 -8.51 5.17 -2.95
N THR A 415 -7.95 6.26 -2.43
CA THR A 415 -6.54 6.30 -1.98
C THR A 415 -6.49 6.13 -0.46
N LEU A 416 -5.64 5.21 -0.02
CA LEU A 416 -5.40 4.88 1.38
C LEU A 416 -3.96 5.22 1.73
N ARG A 417 -3.77 5.99 2.82
CA ARG A 417 -2.46 6.23 3.44
C ARG A 417 -2.04 5.03 4.30
N PRO A 418 -0.75 4.91 4.69
CA PRO A 418 -0.31 3.88 5.63
C PRO A 418 -1.23 3.75 6.86
N PHE A 419 -1.55 2.51 7.21
CA PHE A 419 -2.44 2.13 8.31
C PHE A 419 -3.90 2.57 8.20
N TRP A 420 -4.30 3.20 7.09
CA TRP A 420 -5.70 3.47 6.80
C TRP A 420 -6.39 2.23 6.29
N GLU A 421 -7.71 2.21 6.47
CA GLU A 421 -8.54 1.12 5.98
C GLU A 421 -9.78 1.67 5.28
N TRP A 422 -10.09 1.11 4.12
CA TRP A 422 -11.38 1.33 3.48
C TRP A 422 -12.38 0.31 4.03
N ARG A 423 -13.45 0.81 4.65
CA ARG A 423 -14.54 0.01 5.20
C ARG A 423 -15.73 0.10 4.28
N PHE A 424 -16.35 -1.03 3.96
CA PHE A 424 -17.47 -1.05 3.03
C PHE A 424 -18.51 -2.11 3.38
N GLN A 425 -19.72 -1.88 2.89
CA GLN A 425 -20.86 -2.79 2.97
C GLN A 425 -21.53 -2.92 1.61
N VAL A 426 -21.71 -4.16 1.15
CA VAL A 426 -22.37 -4.53 -0.10
C VAL A 426 -23.88 -4.77 0.14
N PRO A 427 -24.77 -4.26 -0.72
CA PRO A 427 -26.22 -4.45 -0.58
C PRO A 427 -26.71 -5.88 -0.42
N ARG A 428 -27.80 -6.04 0.36
CA ARG A 428 -28.52 -7.30 0.55
C ARG A 428 -29.28 -7.72 -0.72
N SER A 429 -29.86 -6.77 -1.45
CA SER A 429 -30.62 -6.98 -2.69
C SER A 429 -30.10 -6.08 -3.81
N ALA A 430 -30.13 -6.55 -5.05
CA ALA A 430 -29.95 -5.67 -6.20
C ALA A 430 -31.21 -4.84 -6.46
N PRO A 431 -31.07 -3.64 -7.05
CA PRO A 431 -32.16 -2.96 -7.72
C PRO A 431 -32.76 -3.87 -8.80
N ALA A 432 -34.04 -3.67 -9.11
CA ALA A 432 -34.77 -4.44 -10.12
C ALA A 432 -34.11 -4.40 -11.53
N ASP A 433 -33.18 -3.46 -11.75
CA ASP A 433 -32.65 -3.09 -13.05
C ASP A 433 -31.14 -3.38 -13.21
N ALA A 434 -30.48 -3.90 -12.17
CA ALA A 434 -29.02 -4.15 -12.20
C ALA A 434 -28.71 -5.55 -12.75
N GLY A 435 -27.87 -5.61 -13.79
CA GLY A 435 -27.30 -6.86 -14.30
C GLY A 435 -26.49 -7.61 -13.25
N ALA A 436 -26.03 -8.83 -13.57
CA ALA A 436 -25.35 -9.76 -12.65
C ALA A 436 -24.01 -9.27 -12.05
N GLY A 437 -23.60 -8.02 -12.26
CA GLY A 437 -22.36 -7.45 -11.75
C GLY A 437 -22.44 -7.19 -10.24
N GLY A 438 -21.67 -7.94 -9.45
CA GLY A 438 -21.46 -7.67 -8.03
C GLY A 438 -20.53 -6.47 -7.80
N ALA A 439 -20.37 -6.05 -6.53
CA ALA A 439 -19.43 -5.02 -6.15
C ALA A 439 -17.98 -5.52 -6.33
N THR A 440 -17.16 -4.77 -7.06
CA THR A 440 -15.80 -5.18 -7.44
C THR A 440 -14.75 -4.19 -6.97
N VAL A 441 -13.57 -4.71 -6.64
CA VAL A 441 -12.39 -3.93 -6.23
C VAL A 441 -11.18 -4.41 -6.99
N ARG A 442 -10.34 -3.50 -7.47
CA ARG A 442 -9.06 -3.75 -8.12
C ARG A 442 -7.99 -2.92 -7.42
N LEU A 443 -6.88 -3.54 -7.03
CA LEU A 443 -5.72 -2.82 -6.49
C LEU A 443 -4.96 -2.19 -7.66
N ALA A 444 -4.94 -0.87 -7.76
CA ALA A 444 -4.28 -0.13 -8.84
C ALA A 444 -2.81 0.15 -8.52
N SER A 445 -2.48 0.48 -7.27
CA SER A 445 -1.10 0.67 -6.79
C SER A 445 -0.98 0.45 -5.29
N GLY A 446 0.26 0.25 -4.80
CA GLY A 446 0.56 0.02 -3.39
C GLY A 446 0.21 -1.40 -2.90
N THR A 447 0.02 -1.56 -1.60
CA THR A 447 -0.33 -2.86 -0.97
C THR A 447 -1.63 -2.75 -0.20
N ALA A 448 -2.55 -3.68 -0.42
CA ALA A 448 -3.77 -3.76 0.37
C ALA A 448 -4.05 -5.21 0.76
N GLU A 449 -4.64 -5.40 1.92
CA GLU A 449 -4.98 -6.71 2.44
C GLU A 449 -6.38 -6.77 3.05
N ARG A 450 -6.96 -7.96 3.00
CA ARG A 450 -8.21 -8.32 3.69
C ARG A 450 -7.88 -9.36 4.75
N ASP A 451 -8.02 -8.99 6.03
CA ASP A 451 -7.75 -9.87 7.18
C ASP A 451 -6.39 -10.60 7.08
N GLY A 452 -5.32 -9.88 6.69
CA GLY A 452 -3.95 -10.41 6.51
C GLY A 452 -3.65 -11.06 5.15
N THR A 453 -4.65 -11.23 4.27
CA THR A 453 -4.47 -11.75 2.90
C THR A 453 -4.28 -10.61 1.91
N GLU A 454 -3.11 -10.55 1.26
CA GLU A 454 -2.80 -9.51 0.28
C GLU A 454 -3.64 -9.62 -1.00
N LEU A 455 -4.00 -8.46 -1.55
CA LEU A 455 -4.60 -8.31 -2.87
C LEU A 455 -3.48 -8.24 -3.92
N ALA A 456 -3.61 -9.01 -4.99
CA ALA A 456 -2.70 -8.95 -6.12
C ALA A 456 -2.94 -7.66 -6.92
N LEU A 457 -1.86 -7.01 -7.32
CA LEU A 457 -1.90 -5.82 -8.15
C LEU A 457 -2.63 -6.10 -9.47
N ASN A 458 -3.45 -5.15 -9.90
CA ASN A 458 -4.26 -5.20 -11.12
C ASN A 458 -5.27 -6.36 -11.21
N ARG A 459 -5.52 -7.08 -10.11
CA ARG A 459 -6.52 -8.16 -10.07
C ARG A 459 -7.85 -7.65 -9.53
N THR A 460 -8.93 -7.96 -10.24
CA THR A 460 -10.30 -7.64 -9.80
C THR A 460 -10.84 -8.72 -8.86
N TYR A 461 -11.33 -8.29 -7.71
CA TYR A 461 -11.98 -9.09 -6.68
C TYR A 461 -13.45 -8.72 -6.59
N THR A 462 -14.33 -9.72 -6.66
CA THR A 462 -15.79 -9.53 -6.50
C THR A 462 -16.20 -9.92 -5.09
N PHE A 463 -16.98 -9.04 -4.45
CA PHE A 463 -17.54 -9.28 -3.13
C PHE A 463 -19.01 -9.71 -3.26
N PRO A 464 -19.42 -10.79 -2.57
CA PRO A 464 -20.81 -11.22 -2.58
C PRO A 464 -21.72 -10.22 -1.86
N ARG A 465 -23.02 -10.32 -2.13
CA ARG A 465 -24.04 -9.49 -1.48
C ARG A 465 -24.05 -9.69 0.04
N ASN A 466 -24.50 -8.66 0.77
CA ASN A 466 -24.50 -8.63 2.23
C ASN A 466 -23.09 -8.81 2.86
N THR A 467 -22.02 -8.50 2.11
CA THR A 467 -20.66 -8.49 2.68
C THR A 467 -20.42 -7.17 3.40
N GLN A 468 -19.98 -7.25 4.66
CA GLN A 468 -19.41 -6.11 5.37
C GLN A 468 -17.94 -6.44 5.66
N SER A 469 -17.01 -5.60 5.18
CA SER A 469 -15.59 -5.91 5.28
C SER A 469 -14.73 -4.63 5.21
N ARG A 470 -13.42 -4.82 5.28
CA ARG A 470 -12.42 -3.76 5.17
C ARG A 470 -11.24 -4.21 4.32
N LEU A 471 -10.60 -3.24 3.68
CA LEU A 471 -9.28 -3.39 3.09
C LEU A 471 -8.32 -2.46 3.83
N LEU A 472 -7.29 -3.05 4.44
CA LEU A 472 -6.23 -2.36 5.18
C LEU A 472 -5.02 -2.20 4.27
N THR A 473 -4.29 -1.11 4.43
CA THR A 473 -2.92 -0.98 3.90
C THR A 473 -1.94 -0.65 5.02
N TYR A 474 -0.75 -1.24 4.99
CA TYR A 474 0.34 -0.88 5.89
C TYR A 474 1.30 0.16 5.29
N THR A 475 1.33 0.29 3.96
CA THR A 475 2.31 1.12 3.22
C THR A 475 1.66 2.19 2.34
N GLY A 476 0.34 2.20 2.21
CA GLY A 476 -0.40 2.99 1.24
C GLY A 476 -0.89 2.14 0.05
N ALA A 477 -2.06 2.48 -0.48
CA ALA A 477 -2.67 1.81 -1.63
C ALA A 477 -3.70 2.68 -2.36
N THR A 478 -3.84 2.43 -3.66
CA THR A 478 -4.92 2.99 -4.48
C THR A 478 -5.81 1.85 -4.97
N LEU A 479 -7.10 1.94 -4.66
CA LEU A 479 -8.12 0.96 -5.01
C LEU A 479 -9.07 1.56 -6.05
N GLU A 480 -9.34 0.81 -7.11
CA GLU A 480 -10.45 1.09 -8.02
C GLU A 480 -11.65 0.24 -7.64
N VAL A 481 -12.79 0.88 -7.43
CA VAL A 481 -14.01 0.22 -6.97
C VAL A 481 -15.16 0.50 -7.93
N SER A 482 -15.93 -0.53 -8.24
CA SER A 482 -17.08 -0.45 -9.14
C SER A 482 -18.26 -1.24 -8.57
N GLY A 483 -19.48 -0.86 -8.96
CA GLY A 483 -20.72 -1.44 -8.45
C GLY A 483 -21.29 -0.67 -7.26
N GLU A 484 -22.34 -1.22 -6.66
CA GLU A 484 -23.11 -0.55 -5.60
C GLU A 484 -22.62 -0.89 -4.19
N TRP A 485 -22.57 0.14 -3.34
CA TRP A 485 -22.14 0.07 -1.94
C TRP A 485 -23.21 0.73 -1.06
N CYS A 486 -23.67 0.06 0.01
CA CYS A 486 -24.66 0.64 0.94
C CYS A 486 -24.07 1.76 1.79
N ALA A 487 -22.85 1.50 2.24
CA ALA A 487 -22.10 2.36 3.12
C ALA A 487 -20.63 2.02 2.87
N ASP A 488 -19.83 3.04 2.63
CA ASP A 488 -18.40 2.90 2.62
C ASP A 488 -17.74 4.18 3.14
N ARG A 489 -16.60 4.00 3.78
CA ARG A 489 -15.82 5.11 4.34
C ARG A 489 -14.37 4.71 4.47
N VAL A 490 -13.48 5.66 4.28
CA VAL A 490 -12.07 5.50 4.65
C VAL A 490 -11.93 5.84 6.14
N ALA A 491 -11.46 4.89 6.93
CA ALA A 491 -11.04 5.15 8.29
C ALA A 491 -9.63 5.72 8.25
N GLN A 492 -9.54 6.97 8.69
CA GLN A 492 -8.33 7.76 8.69
C GLN A 492 -7.77 7.79 10.10
N TYR A 493 -6.48 7.55 10.23
CA TYR A 493 -5.75 7.69 11.47
C TYR A 493 -4.73 8.79 11.30
N ALA A 494 -4.64 9.69 12.29
CA ALA A 494 -3.70 10.80 12.27
C ALA A 494 -2.24 10.30 12.26
N ALA A 495 -1.99 9.14 12.85
CA ALA A 495 -0.72 8.46 12.83
C ALA A 495 -0.94 6.95 12.96
N PRO A 496 -0.04 6.09 12.44
CA PRO A 496 -0.13 4.64 12.58
C PRO A 496 -0.33 4.11 13.99
N GLU A 497 0.25 4.76 15.02
CA GLU A 497 0.05 4.40 16.43
C GLU A 497 -1.39 4.53 16.92
N HIS A 498 -2.20 5.34 16.25
CA HIS A 498 -3.64 5.46 16.53
C HIS A 498 -4.46 4.38 15.83
N SER A 499 -3.87 3.61 14.91
CA SER A 499 -4.53 2.48 14.27
C SER A 499 -4.42 1.25 15.17
N PRO A 500 -5.55 0.62 15.56
CA PRO A 500 -5.54 -0.64 16.32
C PRO A 500 -4.77 -1.76 15.60
N GLN A 501 -4.59 -1.65 14.29
CA GLN A 501 -3.89 -2.63 13.47
C GLN A 501 -2.39 -2.70 13.74
N LEU A 502 -1.79 -1.61 14.26
CA LEU A 502 -0.39 -1.63 14.66
C LEU A 502 -0.17 -2.59 15.84
N GLN A 503 -1.08 -2.62 16.81
CA GLN A 503 -0.96 -3.53 17.95
C GLN A 503 -1.09 -5.00 17.54
N VAL A 504 -1.96 -5.29 16.57
CA VAL A 504 -2.09 -6.64 15.98
C VAL A 504 -0.82 -7.04 15.23
N LEU A 505 -0.22 -6.12 14.49
CA LEU A 505 1.04 -6.35 13.77
C LEU A 505 2.21 -6.60 14.74
N ASN A 506 2.32 -5.79 15.80
CA ASN A 506 3.33 -5.98 16.85
C ASN A 506 3.18 -7.34 17.54
N LEU A 507 1.95 -7.74 17.85
CA LEU A 507 1.66 -9.06 18.40
C LEU A 507 2.11 -10.17 17.44
N HIS A 508 1.81 -10.05 16.14
CA HIS A 508 2.26 -11.03 15.14
C HIS A 508 3.78 -11.25 15.19
N PHE A 509 4.58 -10.18 15.23
CA PHE A 509 6.04 -10.30 15.30
C PHE A 509 6.52 -11.00 16.58
N ALA A 510 5.93 -10.69 17.73
CA ALA A 510 6.25 -11.37 18.99
C ALA A 510 5.94 -12.88 18.91
N LEU A 511 4.79 -13.25 18.35
CA LEU A 511 4.41 -14.65 18.14
C LEU A 511 5.35 -15.36 17.17
N GLN A 512 5.84 -14.67 16.14
CA GLN A 512 6.78 -15.24 15.17
C GLN A 512 8.12 -15.57 15.81
N GLU A 513 8.61 -14.72 16.71
CA GLU A 513 9.83 -15.01 17.47
C GLU A 513 9.65 -16.23 18.38
N MET A 514 8.50 -16.39 19.03
CA MET A 514 8.20 -17.59 19.83
C MET A 514 8.19 -18.86 18.98
N ARG A 515 7.64 -18.82 17.76
CA ARG A 515 7.71 -19.94 16.81
C ARG A 515 9.14 -20.27 16.41
N ALA A 516 9.97 -19.26 16.17
CA ALA A 516 11.38 -19.47 15.82
C ALA A 516 12.17 -20.16 16.95
N LYS A 517 11.92 -19.74 18.21
CA LYS A 517 12.50 -20.37 19.40
C LYS A 517 12.03 -21.81 19.59
N ALA A 518 10.76 -22.10 19.32
CA ALA A 518 10.21 -23.45 19.39
C ALA A 518 10.85 -24.40 18.36
N LYS A 519 11.10 -23.93 17.13
CA LYS A 519 11.76 -24.72 16.06
C LYS A 519 13.24 -25.03 16.33
N GLY A 520 13.94 -24.18 17.08
CA GLY A 520 15.39 -24.30 17.32
C GLY A 520 15.80 -25.28 18.43
N GLY A 521 14.85 -25.86 19.18
CA GLY A 521 15.15 -26.73 20.32
C GLY A 521 15.19 -28.22 19.94
N ASN A 522 16.32 -28.90 20.18
CA ASN A 522 16.44 -30.36 20.07
C ASN A 522 15.50 -31.08 21.06
N GLY A 523 14.26 -31.35 20.66
CA GLY A 523 13.32 -32.26 21.34
C GLY A 523 12.73 -31.79 22.67
N GLY A 524 13.41 -30.92 23.43
CA GLY A 524 12.97 -30.35 24.72
C GLY A 524 12.81 -28.82 24.72
N GLY A 525 12.58 -28.22 23.55
CA GLY A 525 12.47 -26.76 23.38
C GLY A 525 11.22 -26.13 23.99
N VAL A 526 11.27 -24.81 24.18
CA VAL A 526 10.15 -23.97 24.64
C VAL A 526 8.95 -24.18 23.70
N PRO A 527 7.73 -24.48 24.20
CA PRO A 527 6.57 -24.68 23.36
C PRO A 527 6.22 -23.41 22.55
N GLY A 528 5.73 -23.58 21.32
CA GLY A 528 5.26 -22.49 20.48
C GLY A 528 4.05 -21.75 21.06
N PRO A 529 3.65 -20.61 20.47
CA PRO A 529 2.58 -19.78 21.00
C PRO A 529 1.21 -20.46 20.85
N ARG A 530 0.44 -20.55 21.94
CA ARG A 530 -0.96 -20.97 21.99
C ARG A 530 -1.79 -19.77 22.45
N VAL A 531 -2.39 -19.09 21.49
CA VAL A 531 -3.07 -17.80 21.64
C VAL A 531 -4.57 -18.01 21.70
N LEU A 532 -5.22 -17.43 22.69
CA LEU A 532 -6.68 -17.31 22.79
C LEU A 532 -7.10 -15.86 22.58
N VAL A 533 -8.02 -15.59 21.66
CA VAL A 533 -8.56 -14.26 21.39
C VAL A 533 -9.98 -14.16 21.97
N CYS A 534 -10.16 -13.33 23.00
CA CYS A 534 -11.43 -13.15 23.69
C CYS A 534 -11.84 -11.67 23.79
N GLY A 535 -13.13 -11.43 24.08
CA GLY A 535 -13.71 -10.09 24.14
C GLY A 535 -15.22 -10.07 23.93
N GLU A 536 -15.81 -8.90 24.13
CA GLU A 536 -17.25 -8.67 24.07
C GLU A 536 -17.85 -8.92 22.68
N LYS A 537 -19.18 -8.83 22.57
CA LYS A 537 -19.88 -8.93 21.28
C LYS A 537 -19.33 -7.86 20.32
N ASP A 538 -19.10 -8.26 19.07
CA ASP A 538 -18.71 -7.36 17.97
C ASP A 538 -17.41 -6.57 18.28
N SER A 539 -16.43 -7.23 18.89
CA SER A 539 -15.08 -6.68 19.20
C SER A 539 -14.01 -6.98 18.13
N GLY A 540 -14.31 -7.79 17.11
CA GLY A 540 -13.38 -8.12 16.03
C GLY A 540 -12.48 -9.33 16.28
N LYS A 541 -12.80 -10.20 17.25
CA LYS A 541 -12.02 -11.42 17.60
C LYS A 541 -11.64 -12.27 16.39
N THR A 542 -12.62 -12.67 15.60
CA THR A 542 -12.43 -13.50 14.41
C THR A 542 -11.53 -12.83 13.36
N THR A 543 -11.65 -11.50 13.19
CA THR A 543 -10.78 -10.73 12.29
C THR A 543 -9.34 -10.74 12.77
N VAL A 544 -9.09 -10.52 14.07
CA VAL A 544 -7.74 -10.58 14.65
C VAL A 544 -7.15 -11.98 14.52
N ALA A 545 -7.92 -13.03 14.85
CA ALA A 545 -7.49 -14.42 14.72
C ALA A 545 -7.08 -14.78 13.28
N ARG A 546 -7.89 -14.40 12.29
CA ARG A 546 -7.56 -14.58 10.86
C ARG A 546 -6.32 -13.81 10.43
N THR A 547 -6.21 -12.55 10.87
CA THR A 547 -5.08 -11.67 10.51
C THR A 547 -3.77 -12.25 11.05
N LEU A 548 -3.73 -12.65 12.32
CA LEU A 548 -2.54 -13.29 12.93
C LEU A 548 -2.14 -14.58 12.21
N ALA A 549 -3.11 -15.38 11.79
CA ALA A 549 -2.86 -16.63 11.07
C ALA A 549 -2.35 -16.39 9.64
N ALA A 550 -2.94 -15.44 8.92
CA ALA A 550 -2.55 -15.08 7.56
C ALA A 550 -1.14 -14.46 7.53
N LEU A 551 -0.83 -13.54 8.45
CA LEU A 551 0.51 -12.97 8.61
C LEU A 551 1.55 -14.04 8.94
N ALA A 552 1.24 -14.97 9.84
CA ALA A 552 2.11 -16.11 10.14
C ALA A 552 2.35 -17.01 8.92
N THR A 553 1.34 -17.20 8.08
CA THR A 553 1.47 -17.96 6.83
C THR A 553 2.37 -17.24 5.83
N ARG A 554 2.22 -15.91 5.69
CA ARG A 554 3.10 -15.05 4.86
C ARG A 554 4.56 -15.12 5.32
N ALA A 555 4.79 -15.20 6.63
CA ALA A 555 6.12 -15.38 7.22
C ALA A 555 6.65 -16.84 7.17
N GLY A 556 6.03 -17.72 6.38
CA GLY A 556 6.45 -19.12 6.19
C GLY A 556 6.08 -20.06 7.35
N GLY A 557 5.25 -19.62 8.29
CA GLY A 557 4.64 -20.46 9.33
C GLY A 557 3.41 -21.21 8.82
N GLN A 558 2.93 -22.18 9.60
CA GLN A 558 1.69 -22.91 9.32
C GLN A 558 0.87 -23.02 10.61
N PRO A 559 0.46 -21.89 11.21
CA PRO A 559 -0.23 -21.91 12.50
C PRO A 559 -1.51 -22.72 12.39
N VAL A 560 -1.84 -23.36 13.50
CA VAL A 560 -3.09 -24.07 13.65
C VAL A 560 -4.13 -23.06 14.12
N VAL A 561 -5.26 -22.96 13.42
CA VAL A 561 -6.33 -22.00 13.77
C VAL A 561 -7.60 -22.75 14.12
N GLY A 562 -8.14 -22.56 15.32
CA GLY A 562 -9.41 -23.12 15.77
C GLY A 562 -10.42 -22.04 16.17
N SER A 563 -11.71 -22.39 16.19
CA SER A 563 -12.77 -21.54 16.76
C SER A 563 -13.60 -22.38 17.71
N VAL A 564 -13.86 -21.86 18.91
CA VAL A 564 -14.80 -22.44 19.87
C VAL A 564 -16.15 -21.71 19.85
N ASP A 565 -16.41 -20.83 18.88
CA ASP A 565 -17.74 -20.24 18.67
C ASP A 565 -18.56 -21.10 17.69
N PRO A 566 -19.56 -21.89 18.18
CA PRO A 566 -20.37 -22.72 17.31
C PRO A 566 -21.24 -21.91 16.35
N ARG A 567 -21.42 -20.60 16.59
CA ARG A 567 -22.26 -19.74 15.76
C ARG A 567 -21.57 -19.28 14.48
N GLU A 568 -20.25 -19.34 14.45
CA GLU A 568 -19.41 -18.86 13.36
C GLU A 568 -18.64 -20.02 12.72
N GLY A 569 -19.09 -20.43 11.53
CA GLY A 569 -18.47 -21.48 10.74
C GLY A 569 -17.16 -21.02 10.07
N MET A 570 -16.12 -20.74 10.86
CA MET A 570 -14.85 -20.19 10.33
C MET A 570 -14.14 -21.16 9.37
N LEU A 571 -14.17 -22.47 9.66
CA LEU A 571 -13.51 -23.53 8.87
C LEU A 571 -14.48 -24.66 8.44
N ALA A 572 -15.72 -24.62 8.90
CA ALA A 572 -16.74 -25.65 8.73
C ALA A 572 -18.14 -25.04 8.80
N LEU A 573 -19.20 -25.87 8.78
CA LEU A 573 -20.56 -25.38 8.92
C LEU A 573 -20.85 -24.84 10.34
N PRO A 574 -21.78 -23.87 10.48
CA PRO A 574 -22.29 -23.48 11.80
C PRO A 574 -22.82 -24.70 12.57
N GLY A 575 -22.61 -24.71 13.88
CA GLY A 575 -23.04 -25.77 14.79
C GLY A 575 -21.90 -26.77 15.05
N THR A 576 -20.69 -26.41 14.65
CA THR A 576 -19.48 -27.19 14.84
C THR A 576 -18.51 -26.47 15.73
N ASP A 577 -17.70 -27.24 16.44
CA ASP A 577 -16.47 -26.80 17.07
C ASP A 577 -15.32 -27.19 16.11
N PRO A 578 -14.89 -26.28 15.20
CA PRO A 578 -13.76 -26.56 14.33
C PRO A 578 -12.49 -26.62 15.16
N ALA A 579 -12.12 -27.85 15.54
CA ALA A 579 -10.87 -28.17 16.20
C ALA A 579 -9.71 -28.15 15.21
N ALA A 580 -9.43 -26.96 14.72
CA ALA A 580 -8.16 -26.54 14.21
C ALA A 580 -7.64 -27.15 12.89
N GLY A 581 -7.06 -26.30 12.04
CA GLY A 581 -6.38 -26.69 10.80
C GLY A 581 -5.14 -25.84 10.55
N ALA A 582 -4.09 -26.45 10.00
CA ALA A 582 -2.89 -25.72 9.55
C ALA A 582 -3.23 -24.87 8.32
N VAL A 583 -2.85 -23.60 8.30
CA VAL A 583 -3.12 -22.67 7.19
C VAL A 583 -2.00 -22.78 6.13
N PRO A 584 -2.32 -22.90 4.81
CA PRO A 584 -3.65 -22.97 4.21
C PRO A 584 -4.36 -24.30 4.49
N VAL A 585 -5.63 -24.21 4.92
CA VAL A 585 -6.41 -25.36 5.42
C VAL A 585 -6.70 -26.34 4.28
N LYS A 586 -5.97 -27.45 4.26
CA LYS A 586 -6.20 -28.56 3.30
C LYS A 586 -7.24 -29.55 3.82
N LEU A 587 -7.28 -29.79 5.14
CA LEU A 587 -8.19 -30.73 5.80
C LEU A 587 -8.52 -30.22 7.21
N PRO A 588 -9.68 -29.57 7.44
CA PRO A 588 -10.08 -29.14 8.77
C PRO A 588 -10.51 -30.34 9.63
N MET A 589 -10.12 -30.35 10.90
CA MET A 589 -10.74 -31.24 11.89
C MET A 589 -11.97 -30.54 12.49
N VAL A 590 -13.11 -31.23 12.45
CA VAL A 590 -14.41 -30.64 12.78
C VAL A 590 -15.13 -31.56 13.77
N TYR A 591 -15.65 -31.02 14.87
CA TYR A 591 -16.50 -31.72 15.81
C TYR A 591 -17.91 -31.13 15.80
N TYR A 592 -18.93 -31.97 15.99
CA TYR A 592 -20.32 -31.51 15.95
C TYR A 592 -20.80 -31.12 17.35
N PHE A 593 -21.23 -29.87 17.50
CA PHE A 593 -21.78 -29.33 18.74
C PHE A 593 -23.32 -29.32 18.71
N GLY A 594 -23.91 -28.92 17.57
CA GLY A 594 -25.34 -29.01 17.30
C GLY A 594 -26.23 -28.08 18.14
N ARG A 595 -25.65 -27.07 18.80
CA ARG A 595 -26.34 -26.07 19.64
C ARG A 595 -25.83 -24.65 19.33
N GLU A 596 -26.61 -23.64 19.71
CA GLU A 596 -26.28 -22.23 19.44
C GLU A 596 -25.22 -21.68 20.43
N ARG A 597 -25.22 -22.19 21.66
CA ARG A 597 -24.47 -21.60 22.79
C ARG A 597 -23.62 -22.62 23.52
N VAL A 598 -22.38 -22.26 23.80
CA VAL A 598 -21.41 -23.12 24.50
C VAL A 598 -21.87 -23.45 25.92
N GLU A 599 -22.60 -22.53 26.57
CA GLU A 599 -23.12 -22.77 27.93
C GLU A 599 -24.17 -23.89 28.00
N GLU A 600 -24.73 -24.30 26.86
CA GLU A 600 -25.71 -25.38 26.82
C GLU A 600 -25.05 -26.77 26.90
N ASP A 601 -23.75 -26.89 26.66
CA ASP A 601 -22.99 -28.14 26.79
C ASP A 601 -21.52 -27.85 27.12
N GLU A 602 -21.11 -28.20 28.35
CA GLU A 602 -19.77 -27.90 28.89
C GLU A 602 -18.63 -28.68 28.21
N ARG A 603 -18.92 -29.62 27.30
CA ARG A 603 -17.90 -30.50 26.70
C ARG A 603 -17.36 -29.91 25.41
N LEU A 604 -16.15 -29.34 25.47
CA LEU A 604 -15.39 -28.92 24.30
C LEU A 604 -14.54 -30.08 23.72
N ALA A 605 -14.32 -30.10 22.41
CA ALA A 605 -13.53 -31.14 21.77
C ALA A 605 -12.06 -31.09 22.23
N LYS A 606 -11.49 -32.25 22.58
CA LYS A 606 -10.05 -32.36 22.91
C LYS A 606 -9.21 -32.33 21.63
N PHE A 607 -8.19 -31.49 21.62
CA PHE A 607 -7.25 -31.41 20.50
C PHE A 607 -6.32 -32.64 20.45
N ALA A 608 -6.09 -33.19 19.25
CA ALA A 608 -5.40 -34.48 19.07
C ALA A 608 -3.99 -34.40 18.46
N ALA A 609 -3.42 -33.21 18.22
CA ALA A 609 -2.15 -33.06 17.48
C ALA A 609 -1.12 -32.15 18.19
N ASP A 610 -0.72 -32.54 19.40
CA ASP A 610 0.17 -31.76 20.30
C ASP A 610 1.51 -31.35 19.65
N GLU A 611 2.10 -32.23 18.83
CA GLU A 611 3.43 -32.02 18.25
C GLU A 611 3.45 -30.93 17.14
N VAL A 612 2.43 -30.88 16.28
CA VAL A 612 2.30 -29.86 15.22
C VAL A 612 2.01 -28.49 15.82
N VAL A 613 1.14 -28.44 16.83
CA VAL A 613 0.86 -27.21 17.58
C VAL A 613 2.08 -26.72 18.35
N ARG A 614 2.91 -27.63 18.86
CA ARG A 614 4.13 -27.26 19.60
C ARG A 614 5.10 -26.41 18.77
N GLU A 615 5.22 -26.66 17.46
CA GLU A 615 6.14 -25.90 16.61
C GLU A 615 5.45 -24.76 15.84
N ALA A 616 4.25 -25.00 15.31
CA ALA A 616 3.56 -24.03 14.47
C ALA A 616 2.75 -22.99 15.25
N GLY A 617 2.39 -23.31 16.49
CA GLY A 617 1.51 -22.52 17.34
C GLY A 617 0.02 -22.73 17.05
N LEU A 618 -0.82 -22.26 17.96
CA LEU A 618 -2.28 -22.33 17.92
C LEU A 618 -2.87 -20.92 18.08
N VAL A 619 -3.91 -20.60 17.31
CA VAL A 619 -4.73 -19.39 17.47
C VAL A 619 -6.19 -19.83 17.62
N LEU A 620 -6.80 -19.51 18.75
CA LEU A 620 -8.18 -19.85 19.10
C LEU A 620 -9.05 -18.60 19.12
N ASP A 621 -10.15 -18.62 18.37
CA ASP A 621 -11.23 -17.64 18.44
C ASP A 621 -12.32 -18.11 19.42
N THR A 622 -12.91 -17.20 20.19
CA THR A 622 -13.94 -17.52 21.20
C THR A 622 -15.28 -16.87 20.89
N PRO A 623 -16.40 -17.39 21.43
CA PRO A 623 -17.65 -16.65 21.42
C PRO A 623 -17.52 -15.31 22.16
N ALA A 624 -18.44 -14.40 21.87
CA ALA A 624 -18.62 -13.19 22.66
C ALA A 624 -18.79 -13.53 24.15
N ALA A 625 -17.93 -12.93 24.98
CA ALA A 625 -17.90 -13.13 26.42
C ALA A 625 -18.05 -11.79 27.15
N SER A 626 -18.50 -11.83 28.40
CA SER A 626 -18.60 -10.69 29.32
C SER A 626 -17.89 -11.01 30.63
N VAL A 627 -17.82 -10.05 31.56
CA VAL A 627 -17.29 -10.28 32.93
C VAL A 627 -18.22 -11.15 33.81
N ALA A 628 -19.31 -11.69 33.25
CA ALA A 628 -20.18 -12.61 33.95
C ALA A 628 -19.44 -13.88 34.36
N LYS A 629 -19.84 -14.45 35.52
CA LYS A 629 -19.16 -15.61 36.11
C LYS A 629 -19.10 -16.81 35.14
N GLY A 630 -20.21 -17.13 34.47
CA GLY A 630 -20.28 -18.25 33.51
C GLY A 630 -19.31 -18.09 32.34
N ASP A 631 -19.33 -16.93 31.68
CA ASP A 631 -18.43 -16.63 30.55
C ASP A 631 -16.95 -16.73 30.97
N MET A 632 -16.59 -16.22 32.14
CA MET A 632 -15.24 -16.29 32.68
C MET A 632 -14.81 -17.73 33.03
N GLU A 633 -15.75 -18.57 33.50
CA GLU A 633 -15.50 -19.99 33.76
C GLU A 633 -15.26 -20.76 32.45
N VAL A 634 -16.05 -20.48 31.40
CA VAL A 634 -15.85 -21.06 30.06
C VAL A 634 -14.49 -20.65 29.49
N LEU A 635 -14.12 -19.36 29.55
CA LEU A 635 -12.80 -18.90 29.08
C LEU A 635 -11.64 -19.57 29.85
N THR A 636 -11.76 -19.67 31.17
CA THR A 636 -10.77 -20.36 32.03
C THR A 636 -10.67 -21.85 31.68
N HIS A 637 -11.80 -22.49 31.39
CA HIS A 637 -11.83 -23.88 30.95
C HIS A 637 -11.12 -24.08 29.62
N VAL A 638 -11.37 -23.21 28.62
CA VAL A 638 -10.68 -23.23 27.32
C VAL A 638 -9.17 -23.04 27.49
N VAL A 639 -8.75 -22.05 28.29
CA VAL A 639 -7.32 -21.79 28.57
C VAL A 639 -6.62 -23.04 29.09
N ASN A 640 -7.25 -23.73 30.05
CA ASN A 640 -6.72 -24.95 30.65
C ASN A 640 -6.73 -26.15 29.68
N GLN A 641 -7.83 -26.34 28.95
CA GLN A 641 -8.00 -27.46 28.02
C GLN A 641 -7.00 -27.43 26.86
N PHE A 642 -6.71 -26.23 26.33
CA PHE A 642 -5.81 -26.05 25.19
C PHE A 642 -4.40 -25.60 25.60
N ALA A 643 -4.09 -25.61 26.90
CA ALA A 643 -2.81 -25.17 27.46
C ALA A 643 -2.35 -23.79 26.91
N VAL A 644 -3.30 -22.85 26.80
CA VAL A 644 -3.08 -21.51 26.26
C VAL A 644 -2.05 -20.78 27.11
N ASN A 645 -0.98 -20.27 26.48
CA ASN A 645 0.05 -19.48 27.15
C ASN A 645 -0.09 -17.97 26.88
N ILE A 646 -0.91 -17.55 25.91
CA ILE A 646 -1.18 -16.14 25.61
C ILE A 646 -2.69 -15.90 25.49
N VAL A 647 -3.22 -14.97 26.28
CA VAL A 647 -4.64 -14.55 26.22
C VAL A 647 -4.72 -13.10 25.75
N VAL A 648 -5.36 -12.88 24.62
CA VAL A 648 -5.57 -11.58 23.99
C VAL A 648 -6.99 -11.11 24.28
N VAL A 649 -7.13 -10.01 25.01
CA VAL A 649 -8.42 -9.40 25.36
C VAL A 649 -8.65 -8.19 24.47
N LEU A 650 -9.75 -8.18 23.69
CA LEU A 650 -10.09 -7.07 22.80
C LEU A 650 -11.06 -6.08 23.43
N GLY A 651 -10.60 -4.84 23.61
CA GLY A 651 -11.42 -3.67 23.90
C GLY A 651 -12.11 -3.61 25.27
N SER A 652 -11.79 -4.52 26.19
CA SER A 652 -12.41 -4.59 27.53
C SER A 652 -11.36 -4.67 28.63
N ALA A 653 -11.02 -3.51 29.21
CA ALA A 653 -10.07 -3.41 30.32
C ALA A 653 -10.58 -4.11 31.58
N GLU A 654 -11.90 -4.13 31.80
CA GLU A 654 -12.54 -4.84 32.92
C GLU A 654 -12.34 -6.35 32.81
N MET A 655 -12.59 -6.91 31.62
CA MET A 655 -12.34 -8.33 31.34
C MET A 655 -10.86 -8.67 31.49
N HIS A 656 -9.97 -7.81 31.00
CA HIS A 656 -8.53 -8.00 31.14
C HIS A 656 -8.11 -8.04 32.61
N ALA A 657 -8.59 -7.11 33.44
CA ALA A 657 -8.30 -7.09 34.87
C ALA A 657 -8.82 -8.34 35.59
N GLU A 658 -10.02 -8.81 35.27
CA GLU A 658 -10.60 -10.01 35.87
C GLU A 658 -9.87 -11.29 35.46
N LEU A 659 -9.52 -11.44 34.18
CA LEU A 659 -8.71 -12.57 33.71
C LEU A 659 -7.30 -12.53 34.29
N GLN A 660 -6.70 -11.34 34.44
CA GLN A 660 -5.38 -11.18 35.08
C GLN A 660 -5.41 -11.66 36.53
N ARG A 661 -6.51 -11.36 37.25
CA ARG A 661 -6.72 -11.80 38.64
C ARG A 661 -6.84 -13.32 38.75
N ARG A 662 -7.46 -13.99 37.77
CA ARG A 662 -7.68 -15.45 37.76
C ARG A 662 -6.46 -16.21 37.25
N LEU A 663 -5.90 -15.81 36.11
CA LEU A 663 -4.90 -16.59 35.36
C LEU A 663 -3.46 -16.10 35.56
N GLY A 664 -3.22 -14.89 36.05
CA GLY A 664 -1.88 -14.29 36.08
C GLY A 664 -0.85 -15.06 36.92
N ASN A 665 -1.30 -15.82 37.92
CA ASN A 665 -0.44 -16.68 38.74
C ASN A 665 -0.50 -18.16 38.33
N GLU A 666 -1.40 -18.53 37.42
CA GLU A 666 -1.53 -19.89 36.94
C GLU A 666 -0.39 -20.23 35.97
N ARG A 667 -0.23 -21.53 35.72
CA ARG A 667 0.74 -22.07 34.78
C ARG A 667 0.03 -23.03 33.85
N THR A 668 0.47 -23.08 32.60
CA THR A 668 -0.06 -24.04 31.63
C THR A 668 0.23 -25.47 32.05
N ALA A 669 -0.40 -26.45 31.38
CA ALA A 669 -0.10 -27.87 31.56
C ALA A 669 1.40 -28.21 31.31
N HIS A 670 2.11 -27.35 30.58
CA HIS A 670 3.54 -27.47 30.30
C HIS A 670 4.43 -26.64 31.27
N GLY A 671 3.84 -25.96 32.26
CA GLY A 671 4.56 -25.18 33.27
C GLY A 671 4.90 -23.74 32.87
N GLU A 672 4.35 -23.23 31.77
CA GLU A 672 4.62 -21.86 31.28
C GLU A 672 3.76 -20.82 32.00
N ALA A 673 4.25 -19.60 32.12
CA ALA A 673 3.43 -18.47 32.55
C ALA A 673 2.38 -18.12 31.49
N ILE A 674 1.18 -17.73 31.93
CA ILE A 674 0.12 -17.25 31.06
C ILE A 674 0.27 -15.73 30.93
N THR A 675 0.51 -15.24 29.71
CA THR A 675 0.62 -13.82 29.41
C THR A 675 -0.72 -13.26 28.94
N LEU A 676 -1.18 -12.18 29.56
CA LEU A 676 -2.38 -11.47 29.14
C LEU A 676 -2.00 -10.19 28.39
N ILE A 677 -2.68 -9.93 27.27
CA ILE A 677 -2.45 -8.78 26.40
C ILE A 677 -3.79 -8.10 26.15
N LEU A 678 -3.90 -6.81 26.48
CA LEU A 678 -5.04 -5.97 26.12
C LEU A 678 -4.76 -5.31 24.75
N LEU A 679 -5.68 -5.48 23.82
CA LEU A 679 -5.65 -4.83 22.51
C LEU A 679 -6.87 -3.93 22.34
N ASP A 680 -6.71 -2.83 21.61
CA ASP A 680 -7.82 -1.96 21.25
C ASP A 680 -8.74 -2.64 20.23
N LYS A 681 -10.06 -2.47 20.42
CA LYS A 681 -11.04 -2.92 19.42
C LYS A 681 -11.10 -1.93 18.26
N SER A 682 -11.27 -2.45 17.04
CA SER A 682 -11.56 -1.58 15.89
C SER A 682 -12.98 -1.01 16.00
N ASP A 683 -13.14 0.28 15.72
CA ASP A 683 -14.43 0.97 15.57
C ASP A 683 -15.10 0.65 14.22
N GLY A 684 -14.43 -0.13 13.37
CA GLY A 684 -14.94 -0.63 12.09
C GLY A 684 -15.61 -1.99 12.17
N VAL A 685 -15.73 -2.58 13.36
CA VAL A 685 -16.36 -3.90 13.51
C VAL A 685 -17.84 -3.82 13.17
N ALA A 686 -18.27 -4.74 12.32
CA ALA A 686 -19.65 -4.85 11.90
C ALA A 686 -20.56 -5.20 13.09
N GLU A 687 -21.66 -4.47 13.25
CA GLU A 687 -22.74 -4.91 14.12
C GLU A 687 -23.42 -6.13 13.50
N ARG A 688 -23.50 -7.21 14.27
CA ARG A 688 -24.08 -8.46 13.79
C ARG A 688 -25.45 -8.65 14.40
N ASP A 689 -26.46 -8.15 13.68
CA ASP A 689 -27.86 -8.40 13.99
C ASP A 689 -28.23 -9.87 13.73
N ARG A 690 -29.41 -10.28 14.20
CA ARG A 690 -29.86 -11.68 14.07
C ARG A 690 -30.07 -12.10 12.60
N ASP A 691 -30.53 -11.18 11.76
CA ASP A 691 -30.84 -11.45 10.36
C ASP A 691 -29.56 -11.62 9.51
N PHE A 692 -28.54 -10.81 9.78
CA PHE A 692 -27.21 -10.89 9.21
C PHE A 692 -26.56 -12.22 9.57
N MET A 693 -26.61 -12.61 10.84
CA MET A 693 -26.08 -13.89 11.28
C MET A 693 -26.84 -15.05 10.64
N LYS A 694 -28.16 -14.95 10.51
CA LYS A 694 -28.97 -15.94 9.79
C LYS A 694 -28.54 -16.08 8.34
N PHE A 695 -28.48 -14.97 7.59
CA PHE A 695 -28.06 -14.96 6.19
C PHE A 695 -26.64 -15.53 6.00
N THR A 696 -25.70 -15.17 6.88
CA THR A 696 -24.31 -15.64 6.80
C THR A 696 -24.22 -17.16 6.98
N ARG A 697 -25.00 -17.72 7.92
CA ARG A 697 -25.11 -19.18 8.08
C ARG A 697 -25.72 -19.84 6.86
N GLU A 698 -26.76 -19.23 6.29
CA GLU A 698 -27.41 -19.75 5.10
C GLU A 698 -26.47 -19.80 3.89
N ALA A 699 -25.69 -18.73 3.70
CA ALA A 699 -24.68 -18.67 2.65
C ALA A 699 -23.61 -19.75 2.85
N ALA A 700 -23.10 -19.94 4.08
CA ALA A 700 -22.10 -20.96 4.39
C ALA A 700 -22.61 -22.40 4.12
N ILE A 701 -23.87 -22.69 4.46
CA ILE A 701 -24.49 -23.99 4.16
C ILE A 701 -24.61 -24.20 2.65
N LYS A 702 -25.06 -23.18 1.90
CA LYS A 702 -25.14 -23.26 0.43
C LYS A 702 -23.77 -23.45 -0.21
N GLU A 703 -22.77 -22.70 0.21
CA GLU A 703 -21.40 -22.78 -0.29
C GLU A 703 -20.80 -24.18 -0.07
N TYR A 704 -21.09 -24.82 1.07
CA TYR A 704 -20.62 -26.19 1.33
C TYR A 704 -21.13 -27.21 0.29
N PHE A 705 -22.40 -27.12 -0.13
CA PHE A 705 -22.98 -28.07 -1.09
C PHE A 705 -22.73 -27.68 -2.55
N PHE A 706 -22.85 -26.39 -2.88
CA PHE A 706 -22.87 -25.89 -4.27
C PHE A 706 -21.62 -25.11 -4.67
N GLY A 707 -20.72 -24.86 -3.71
CA GLY A 707 -19.52 -24.07 -3.93
C GLY A 707 -19.82 -22.58 -4.09
N ASP A 708 -18.86 -21.85 -4.63
CA ASP A 708 -18.95 -20.41 -4.87
C ASP A 708 -18.92 -20.08 -6.38
N ALA A 709 -18.91 -18.78 -6.70
CA ALA A 709 -18.87 -18.31 -8.09
C ALA A 709 -17.58 -18.69 -8.84
N LYS A 710 -16.49 -18.97 -8.14
CA LYS A 710 -15.20 -19.37 -8.73
C LYS A 710 -15.07 -20.88 -8.82
N ARG A 711 -15.80 -21.62 -7.98
CA ARG A 711 -15.69 -23.06 -7.80
C ARG A 711 -17.06 -23.66 -7.53
N THR A 712 -17.82 -23.85 -8.59
CA THR A 712 -19.12 -24.52 -8.52
C THR A 712 -18.95 -26.00 -8.22
N LEU A 713 -19.71 -26.49 -7.23
CA LEU A 713 -19.80 -27.90 -6.86
C LEU A 713 -21.15 -28.46 -7.33
N SER A 714 -21.19 -29.76 -7.59
CA SER A 714 -22.40 -30.47 -8.02
C SER A 714 -22.77 -31.51 -6.96
N PRO A 715 -23.59 -31.13 -5.96
CA PRO A 715 -24.01 -32.07 -4.93
C PRO A 715 -24.96 -33.10 -5.54
N PHE A 716 -25.06 -34.25 -4.88
CA PHE A 716 -25.81 -35.40 -5.36
C PHE A 716 -27.01 -35.69 -4.45
N THR A 717 -28.20 -35.75 -5.03
CA THR A 717 -29.41 -36.14 -4.32
C THR A 717 -29.65 -37.64 -4.46
N GLN A 718 -29.80 -38.33 -3.34
CA GLN A 718 -30.13 -39.76 -3.31
C GLN A 718 -31.37 -40.03 -2.47
N SER A 719 -32.14 -41.04 -2.85
CA SER A 719 -33.27 -41.50 -2.05
C SER A 719 -32.92 -42.78 -1.30
N VAL A 720 -33.02 -42.75 0.03
CA VAL A 720 -32.67 -43.87 0.92
C VAL A 720 -33.88 -44.30 1.74
N GLY A 721 -33.97 -45.59 2.11
CA GLY A 721 -35.00 -46.06 3.02
C GLY A 721 -34.73 -45.64 4.47
N PHE A 722 -35.76 -45.60 5.31
CA PHE A 722 -35.60 -45.30 6.74
C PHE A 722 -34.68 -46.31 7.45
N ASP A 723 -34.71 -47.57 7.00
CA ASP A 723 -33.93 -48.65 7.61
C ASP A 723 -32.45 -48.67 7.15
N ASP A 724 -32.10 -47.85 6.15
CA ASP A 724 -30.74 -47.76 5.60
C ASP A 724 -29.88 -46.68 6.28
N VAL A 725 -30.46 -45.91 7.22
CA VAL A 725 -29.79 -44.80 7.91
C VAL A 725 -29.93 -44.93 9.43
N ALA A 726 -28.91 -44.49 10.15
CA ALA A 726 -28.94 -44.39 11.61
C ALA A 726 -28.82 -42.92 12.00
N ILE A 727 -29.96 -42.32 12.40
CA ILE A 727 -30.01 -40.92 12.83
C ILE A 727 -30.12 -40.88 14.35
N PHE A 728 -29.30 -40.06 14.98
CA PHE A 728 -29.31 -39.80 16.42
C PHE A 728 -29.64 -38.33 16.66
N LYS A 729 -30.36 -38.04 17.74
CA LYS A 729 -30.71 -36.70 18.20
C LYS A 729 -29.83 -36.31 19.38
N ALA A 730 -29.37 -35.06 19.39
CA ALA A 730 -28.74 -34.48 20.57
C ALA A 730 -29.80 -34.21 21.66
N PRO A 731 -29.50 -34.49 22.94
CA PRO A 731 -30.48 -34.38 24.02
C PRO A 731 -30.97 -32.95 24.29
N ASP A 732 -32.13 -32.87 24.91
CA ASP A 732 -32.84 -31.63 25.23
C ASP A 732 -32.32 -31.03 26.55
N GLY A 733 -31.77 -29.81 26.51
CA GLY A 733 -31.00 -29.20 27.62
C GLY A 733 -31.75 -28.83 28.90
N SER A 734 -32.96 -29.35 29.17
CA SER A 734 -33.74 -29.03 30.39
C SER A 734 -33.45 -29.93 31.60
N ASP A 735 -32.75 -31.04 31.43
CA ASP A 735 -32.57 -32.05 32.49
C ASP A 735 -31.13 -32.07 33.04
N VAL A 736 -30.67 -30.93 33.55
CA VAL A 736 -29.28 -30.69 34.02
C VAL A 736 -28.97 -31.32 35.40
N TYR A 737 -29.77 -32.30 35.84
CA TYR A 737 -29.54 -33.01 37.10
C TYR A 737 -29.69 -34.52 36.92
N ASP A 738 -28.87 -35.13 36.06
CA ASP A 738 -28.31 -36.45 36.32
C ASP A 738 -27.26 -36.83 35.27
N ASN A 739 -26.49 -37.85 35.60
CA ASN A 739 -25.30 -38.33 34.91
C ASN A 739 -25.56 -38.99 33.51
N GLN A 740 -26.29 -38.32 32.59
CA GLN A 740 -26.33 -38.55 31.12
C GLN A 740 -27.17 -37.46 30.40
N PRO A 741 -27.04 -37.18 29.06
CA PRO A 741 -27.29 -38.17 28.00
C PRO A 741 -26.21 -38.34 26.92
N ALA A 742 -26.01 -39.61 26.59
CA ALA A 742 -25.51 -40.10 25.31
C ALA A 742 -26.46 -39.65 24.19
N LEU A 743 -25.99 -39.58 22.93
CA LEU A 743 -26.88 -39.36 21.78
C LEU A 743 -28.03 -40.40 21.78
N GLU A 744 -29.26 -39.97 21.48
CA GLU A 744 -30.44 -40.85 21.45
C GLU A 744 -30.83 -41.20 20.01
N PRO A 745 -31.25 -42.42 19.67
CA PRO A 745 -31.79 -42.71 18.35
C PRO A 745 -33.00 -41.81 18.04
N ALA A 746 -32.98 -41.14 16.88
CA ALA A 746 -34.03 -40.24 16.46
C ALA A 746 -35.10 -41.00 15.66
N GLU A 747 -36.38 -40.73 15.94
CA GLU A 747 -37.47 -41.13 15.06
C GLU A 747 -37.49 -40.24 13.81
N ILE A 748 -37.52 -40.84 12.62
CA ILE A 748 -37.51 -40.12 11.35
C ILE A 748 -38.92 -39.58 11.08
N SER A 749 -39.05 -38.26 10.99
CA SER A 749 -40.32 -37.57 10.78
C SER A 749 -40.19 -36.41 9.77
N ALA A 750 -41.32 -35.91 9.28
CA ALA A 750 -41.38 -34.75 8.39
C ALA A 750 -40.66 -33.50 8.95
N GLU A 751 -40.52 -33.37 10.28
CA GLU A 751 -39.80 -32.28 10.95
C GLU A 751 -38.31 -32.23 10.59
N MET A 752 -37.72 -33.34 10.16
CA MET A 752 -36.34 -33.42 9.71
C MET A 752 -36.13 -32.79 8.31
N SER A 753 -37.20 -32.48 7.58
CA SER A 753 -37.08 -31.86 6.26
C SER A 753 -36.32 -30.52 6.35
N HIS A 754 -35.43 -30.31 5.40
CA HIS A 754 -34.55 -29.14 5.28
C HIS A 754 -33.49 -28.98 6.39
N TRP A 755 -33.34 -29.96 7.28
CA TRP A 755 -32.24 -29.97 8.25
C TRP A 755 -30.93 -30.44 7.65
N THR A 756 -29.83 -29.87 8.16
CA THR A 756 -28.48 -30.36 7.91
C THR A 756 -28.03 -31.24 9.07
N LEU A 757 -27.61 -32.47 8.75
CA LEU A 757 -27.15 -33.47 9.73
C LEU A 757 -25.64 -33.68 9.57
N ALA A 758 -24.96 -33.89 10.70
CA ALA A 758 -23.55 -34.23 10.72
C ALA A 758 -23.35 -35.73 10.53
N VAL A 759 -22.50 -36.14 9.59
CA VAL A 759 -22.10 -37.54 9.40
C VAL A 759 -20.85 -37.79 10.22
N MET A 760 -20.96 -38.61 11.26
CA MET A 760 -19.86 -38.83 12.21
C MET A 760 -18.90 -39.90 11.70
N ASN A 761 -17.61 -39.73 11.96
CA ASN A 761 -16.59 -40.74 11.68
C ASN A 761 -16.55 -41.81 12.79
N ALA A 762 -17.68 -42.49 12.99
CA ALA A 762 -17.87 -43.59 13.94
C ALA A 762 -18.60 -44.76 13.28
N SER A 763 -18.71 -45.88 13.98
CA SER A 763 -19.60 -46.99 13.64
C SER A 763 -20.98 -46.74 14.25
N VAL A 764 -22.05 -47.19 13.58
CA VAL A 764 -23.41 -47.12 14.12
C VAL A 764 -23.61 -47.96 15.38
N ASN A 765 -22.71 -48.91 15.63
CA ASN A 765 -22.73 -49.78 16.80
C ASN A 765 -21.86 -49.25 17.95
N ASP A 766 -21.15 -48.13 17.76
CA ASP A 766 -20.35 -47.55 18.82
C ASP A 766 -21.25 -46.97 19.93
N PRO A 767 -20.79 -46.92 21.19
CA PRO A 767 -21.53 -46.28 22.26
C PRO A 767 -21.87 -44.82 21.89
N PRO A 768 -23.06 -44.29 22.23
CA PRO A 768 -23.44 -42.96 21.76
C PRO A 768 -22.53 -41.83 22.28
N GLU A 769 -21.81 -42.06 23.38
CA GLU A 769 -20.74 -41.17 23.88
C GLU A 769 -19.53 -41.12 22.94
N THR A 770 -19.16 -42.27 22.35
CA THR A 770 -18.07 -42.38 21.37
C THR A 770 -18.49 -41.74 20.05
N ILE A 771 -19.74 -41.97 19.60
CA ILE A 771 -20.29 -41.33 18.41
C ILE A 771 -20.28 -39.80 18.56
N ARG A 772 -20.67 -39.28 19.74
CA ARG A 772 -20.69 -37.85 20.04
C ARG A 772 -19.30 -37.20 20.01
N GLN A 773 -18.27 -37.92 20.43
CA GLN A 773 -16.89 -37.44 20.45
C GLN A 773 -16.14 -37.69 19.13
N ALA A 774 -16.74 -38.42 18.18
CA ALA A 774 -16.11 -38.69 16.91
C ALA A 774 -16.01 -37.42 16.05
N PRO A 775 -14.95 -37.26 15.25
CA PRO A 775 -14.86 -36.16 14.31
C PRO A 775 -15.91 -36.29 13.20
N VAL A 776 -16.32 -35.17 12.63
CA VAL A 776 -17.29 -35.09 11.54
C VAL A 776 -16.59 -35.43 10.22
N MET A 777 -17.15 -36.37 9.47
CA MET A 777 -16.71 -36.73 8.12
C MET A 777 -17.23 -35.72 7.08
N GLY A 778 -18.41 -35.18 7.32
CA GLY A 778 -19.05 -34.17 6.49
C GLY A 778 -20.51 -33.96 6.89
N PHE A 779 -21.22 -33.17 6.12
CA PHE A 779 -22.63 -32.86 6.34
C PHE A 779 -23.50 -33.31 5.17
N VAL A 780 -24.76 -33.64 5.49
CA VAL A 780 -25.82 -33.94 4.53
C VAL A 780 -27.05 -33.12 4.85
N ALA A 781 -27.82 -32.75 3.82
CA ALA A 781 -29.10 -32.06 4.02
C ALA A 781 -30.26 -32.98 3.67
N ILE A 782 -31.27 -33.05 4.53
CA ILE A 782 -32.52 -33.76 4.23
C ILE A 782 -33.36 -32.85 3.35
N ALA A 783 -33.52 -33.23 2.08
CA ALA A 783 -34.30 -32.46 1.12
C ALA A 783 -35.81 -32.61 1.36
N ASP A 784 -36.24 -33.83 1.70
CA ASP A 784 -37.64 -34.23 1.76
C ASP A 784 -37.76 -35.55 2.53
N VAL A 785 -38.86 -35.70 3.27
CA VAL A 785 -39.18 -36.90 4.06
C VAL A 785 -40.54 -37.43 3.61
N ASP A 786 -40.56 -38.62 3.00
CA ASP A 786 -41.77 -39.29 2.56
C ASP A 786 -42.12 -40.40 3.57
N GLU A 787 -42.98 -40.07 4.54
CA GLU A 787 -43.41 -40.98 5.61
C GLU A 787 -44.23 -42.16 5.08
N GLU A 788 -45.08 -41.94 4.06
CA GLU A 788 -45.90 -42.98 3.44
C GLU A 788 -45.04 -44.05 2.77
N ARG A 789 -44.00 -43.62 2.05
CA ARG A 789 -43.06 -44.53 1.37
C ARG A 789 -41.90 -44.97 2.24
N ARG A 790 -41.76 -44.43 3.47
CA ARG A 790 -40.61 -44.63 4.37
C ARG A 790 -39.27 -44.34 3.68
N ARG A 791 -39.18 -43.21 2.97
CA ARG A 791 -37.97 -42.80 2.24
C ARG A 791 -37.57 -41.37 2.55
N LEU A 792 -36.26 -41.15 2.60
CA LEU A 792 -35.63 -39.84 2.69
C LEU A 792 -35.04 -39.46 1.35
N LYS A 793 -35.12 -38.19 0.97
CA LYS A 793 -34.24 -37.61 -0.04
C LYS A 793 -33.12 -36.86 0.68
N ILE A 794 -31.88 -37.27 0.44
CA ILE A 794 -30.70 -36.70 1.08
C ILE A 794 -29.82 -36.07 0.00
N LEU A 795 -29.47 -34.80 0.21
CA LEU A 795 -28.46 -34.09 -0.55
C LEU A 795 -27.09 -34.32 0.09
N SER A 796 -26.16 -34.89 -0.67
CA SER A 796 -24.78 -35.16 -0.24
C SER A 796 -23.80 -34.34 -1.09
N PRO A 797 -22.69 -33.83 -0.51
CA PRO A 797 -21.65 -33.15 -1.29
C PRO A 797 -20.89 -34.10 -2.23
N VAL A 798 -20.99 -35.42 -2.03
CA VAL A 798 -20.28 -36.44 -2.83
C VAL A 798 -21.26 -37.40 -3.51
N SER A 799 -20.94 -37.84 -4.72
CA SER A 799 -21.79 -38.73 -5.55
C SER A 799 -21.77 -40.21 -5.13
N GLY A 800 -21.21 -40.52 -3.95
CA GLY A 800 -21.14 -41.87 -3.40
C GLY A 800 -22.30 -42.21 -2.46
N ARG A 801 -22.52 -43.51 -2.22
CA ARG A 801 -23.38 -43.94 -1.12
C ARG A 801 -22.77 -43.49 0.21
N LEU A 802 -23.59 -42.94 1.11
CA LEU A 802 -23.14 -42.42 2.41
C LEU A 802 -22.54 -43.49 3.35
N GLY A 803 -22.73 -44.77 3.03
CA GLY A 803 -22.28 -45.90 3.86
C GLY A 803 -23.10 -46.02 5.14
N ASN A 804 -22.75 -47.00 5.98
CA ASN A 804 -23.40 -47.22 7.27
C ASN A 804 -22.71 -46.38 8.37
N ARG A 805 -23.01 -45.08 8.39
CA ARG A 805 -22.42 -44.12 9.34
C ARG A 805 -23.52 -43.45 10.17
N PRO A 806 -23.29 -43.21 11.47
CA PRO A 806 -24.25 -42.52 12.31
C PRO A 806 -24.32 -41.04 11.92
N MET A 807 -25.55 -40.54 11.75
CA MET A 807 -25.84 -39.15 11.48
C MET A 807 -26.39 -38.50 12.74
N VAL A 808 -25.99 -37.28 13.05
CA VAL A 808 -26.46 -36.55 14.23
C VAL A 808 -27.31 -35.35 13.81
N TRP A 809 -28.54 -35.32 14.32
CA TRP A 809 -29.50 -34.24 14.24
C TRP A 809 -29.42 -33.40 15.52
N GLY A 810 -28.80 -32.22 15.40
CA GLY A 810 -28.77 -31.22 16.46
C GLY A 810 -30.01 -30.33 16.45
N ARG A 811 -30.04 -29.36 17.37
CA ARG A 811 -31.09 -28.34 17.47
C ARG A 811 -30.73 -27.06 16.72
N TRP A 812 -29.49 -26.95 16.28
CA TRP A 812 -28.95 -25.77 15.63
C TRP A 812 -27.85 -26.14 14.62
N PRO A 813 -27.74 -25.45 13.47
CA PRO A 813 -28.59 -24.34 13.00
C PRO A 813 -29.99 -24.80 12.58
N GLU A 814 -31.01 -23.95 12.78
CA GLU A 814 -32.41 -24.27 12.42
C GLU A 814 -32.56 -24.47 10.88
N PRO A 815 -33.63 -25.15 10.41
CA PRO A 815 -33.81 -25.48 9.00
C PRO A 815 -34.28 -24.21 8.27
N TYR A 816 -33.35 -23.52 7.62
CA TYR A 816 -33.66 -22.20 7.05
C TYR A 816 -33.70 -22.17 5.52
N ILE A 817 -33.42 -23.28 4.84
CA ILE A 817 -33.19 -23.24 3.40
C ILE A 817 -33.79 -24.46 2.73
N ASN A 818 -34.71 -24.24 1.80
CA ASN A 818 -34.93 -25.19 0.73
C ASN A 818 -33.71 -25.11 -0.22
N LEU A 819 -32.71 -25.96 0.01
CA LEU A 819 -31.47 -26.00 -0.80
C LEU A 819 -31.72 -26.41 -2.26
N LEU A 820 -32.94 -26.83 -2.60
CA LEU A 820 -33.34 -27.33 -3.91
C LEU A 820 -34.44 -26.46 -4.57
N GLY A 821 -34.71 -25.27 -4.03
CA GLY A 821 -35.74 -24.34 -4.50
C GLY A 821 -35.16 -23.05 -5.07
#